data_AF-A0A2K2U888-F1
#
_entry.id   AF-A0A2K2U888-F1
#
_cell.length_a   1.000
_cell.length_b   1.000
_cell.length_c   1.000
_cell.angle_alpha   90.00
_cell.angle_beta   90.00
_cell.angle_gamma   90.00
#
_symmetry.space_group_name_H-M   'P 1'
#
loop_
_entity.id
_entity.type
_entity.pdbx_description
1 polymer ?
#
loop_
_entity_poly.entity_id
_entity_poly.type
_entity_poly.pdbx_seq_one_letter_code
_entity_poly.pdbx_strand_id
1 'polypeptide(L)'
;MKQRTQDYITIGSDGTVLPKGGAAVAAAEQAAEAADVAYRLPRMAAEAAAALPVVPNALDAADSSEWTAASPSAPAPSAHADGAREDAAAGRPVALVMARAKTAKRLVRSVADAGFAPCVVYTQDHRFDAHVKLAPLAVCLGEKHSDALFCNGYAVLTATDECGATTVLLCDEALPLAEVDSFLARAAARGIRVFRPLSADAPLLGWVLCTTDKPAFDGGSWRACPHCGLNFDEASLAAGHYVCPSCGGYLRMSSTERIDDTLDADSFVEWDRVVPETDPLSFPGYADKLAAQREKTGLEEGVRTGEGRIAGLRVAVGIMDSQFFMGSMGSVVGEKVARLVERATDERLPVVIFTASGGARMQEGLVSLMQMAKVSCALERHAEARLPYISVLTDPTTGGVTASFAMQGDVILAEPRALIGFAGQRVIRDTIKQELPEGFQTAEFALEHGLIDAIVERGELRGTLAHLLALHLATEAAVRAEHEPGDRDILVSYEAVRENLEHGTDTYNTVTYGDLAVEGFAFGAGEGWGPLGLKRRISDLAGRLDRRGAASRKRLERVLSEGGFDAEAGVSLEGAAASGDGGEVAGNRAWESVQLARNTRRPTALSYIDAFVDGFIELHGDRAFGDDGAIVAGLGWIGGRAVTVIAQEKGRDLSERIARNFGCPQPEGYRKSLRLMRQAEKFGRPVVCLVDTQGAFCGMEAEERGQGNAIADNLVGLAGLRVPVVSVLLGEGGSGGALALALADRVAMQEHAVYSVLSPEGFASILWKDRTRAPEAAAVMKMSAVEACEMGIVDAVLSEGARPAHENPEQAAASVRAYVEATLDELADMPAGELVRKRHERFAKF
;
A
#
# COMPACT_ATOMS: atom_id res chain seq x y z
N MET A 1 -16.26 -22.72 27.22
CA MET A 1 -16.62 -24.14 27.02
C MET A 1 -15.34 -24.96 27.00
N LYS A 2 -15.22 -25.99 27.85
CA LYS A 2 -14.13 -26.98 27.78
C LYS A 2 -14.22 -27.70 26.43
N GLN A 3 -13.22 -27.55 25.56
CA GLN A 3 -13.13 -28.36 24.34
C GLN A 3 -12.66 -29.76 24.72
N ARG A 4 -13.57 -30.72 24.55
CA ARG A 4 -13.29 -32.15 24.47
C ARG A 4 -12.38 -32.38 23.26
N THR A 5 -11.20 -32.92 23.48
CA THR A 5 -10.39 -33.55 22.45
C THR A 5 -11.12 -34.79 21.94
N GLN A 6 -11.46 -34.83 20.64
CA GLN A 6 -11.84 -36.05 19.96
C GLN A 6 -10.56 -36.80 19.59
N ASP A 7 -10.36 -37.99 20.17
CA ASP A 7 -9.30 -38.92 19.80
C ASP A 7 -9.68 -39.60 18.47
N TYR A 8 -8.95 -39.29 17.40
CA TYR A 8 -8.99 -40.09 16.16
C TYR A 8 -7.91 -41.17 16.21
N ILE A 9 -8.32 -42.42 16.01
CA ILE A 9 -7.44 -43.57 15.80
C ILE A 9 -6.92 -43.50 14.37
N THR A 10 -5.60 -43.42 14.19
CA THR A 10 -4.97 -43.49 12.87
C THR A 10 -4.77 -44.94 12.48
N ILE A 11 -5.41 -45.35 11.38
CA ILE A 11 -5.31 -46.69 10.80
C ILE A 11 -4.38 -46.60 9.58
N GLY A 12 -3.36 -47.46 9.53
CA GLY A 12 -2.45 -47.55 8.39
C GLY A 12 -3.16 -48.03 7.12
N SER A 13 -2.51 -47.89 5.97
CA SER A 13 -3.05 -48.29 4.66
C SER A 13 -3.32 -49.81 4.51
N ASP A 14 -2.92 -50.61 5.49
CA ASP A 14 -3.17 -52.05 5.60
C ASP A 14 -4.23 -52.43 6.65
N GLY A 15 -4.85 -51.44 7.31
CA GLY A 15 -5.90 -51.67 8.31
C GLY A 15 -5.42 -51.82 9.75
N THR A 16 -4.13 -51.63 10.06
CA THR A 16 -3.60 -51.77 11.43
C THR A 16 -3.61 -50.45 12.22
N VAL A 17 -3.89 -50.53 13.54
CA VAL A 17 -3.91 -49.38 14.46
C VAL A 17 -2.50 -49.12 15.01
N LEU A 18 -1.91 -47.97 14.70
CA LEU A 18 -0.54 -47.63 15.10
C LEU A 18 -0.46 -47.08 16.54
N PRO A 19 0.47 -47.54 17.40
CA PRO A 19 0.67 -46.98 18.73
C PRO A 19 1.39 -45.61 18.70
N LYS A 20 0.96 -44.69 19.59
CA LYS A 20 1.55 -43.34 19.76
C LYS A 20 3.02 -43.43 20.22
N GLY A 21 3.97 -43.37 19.28
CA GLY A 21 5.39 -43.35 19.64
C GLY A 21 6.43 -43.24 18.52
N GLY A 22 6.05 -42.91 17.26
CA GLY A 22 6.97 -42.98 16.11
C GLY A 22 7.35 -41.68 15.40
N ALA A 23 6.72 -40.53 15.72
CA ALA A 23 6.84 -39.32 14.90
C ALA A 23 8.23 -38.65 14.89
N ALA A 24 9.08 -38.91 15.91
CA ALA A 24 10.41 -38.30 16.00
C ALA A 24 11.45 -38.93 15.07
N VAL A 25 11.23 -40.18 14.61
CA VAL A 25 12.18 -40.91 13.76
C VAL A 25 11.90 -40.63 12.28
N ALA A 26 10.63 -40.58 11.88
CA ALA A 26 10.24 -40.27 10.49
C ALA A 26 10.58 -38.82 10.06
N ALA A 27 10.52 -37.86 10.99
CA ALA A 27 10.92 -36.47 10.73
C ALA A 27 12.45 -36.32 10.56
N ALA A 28 13.23 -37.22 11.16
CA ALA A 28 14.69 -37.25 10.98
C ALA A 28 15.10 -37.87 9.64
N GLU A 29 14.37 -38.88 9.16
CA GLU A 29 14.61 -39.51 7.85
C GLU A 29 14.24 -38.59 6.69
N GLN A 30 13.12 -37.86 6.74
CA GLN A 30 12.74 -36.91 5.69
C GLN A 30 13.63 -35.65 5.65
N ALA A 31 14.24 -35.25 6.77
CA ALA A 31 15.20 -34.13 6.80
C ALA A 31 16.59 -34.53 6.26
N ALA A 32 16.92 -35.83 6.24
CA ALA A 32 18.20 -36.35 5.78
C ALA A 32 18.32 -36.39 4.25
N GLU A 33 17.21 -36.52 3.51
CA GLU A 33 17.23 -36.60 2.04
C GLU A 33 17.52 -35.27 1.32
N ALA A 34 17.48 -34.13 2.03
CA ALA A 34 17.70 -32.80 1.44
C ALA A 34 18.96 -32.07 1.94
N ALA A 35 19.69 -32.63 2.90
CA ALA A 35 20.85 -31.99 3.52
C ALA A 35 22.11 -32.86 3.36
N ASP A 36 22.87 -32.61 2.31
CA ASP A 36 24.25 -33.10 2.24
C ASP A 36 25.06 -32.44 3.38
N VAL A 37 25.35 -33.24 4.42
CA VAL A 37 26.31 -33.01 5.52
C VAL A 37 25.76 -32.34 6.80
N ALA A 38 25.75 -33.09 7.91
CA ALA A 38 25.51 -32.60 9.27
C ALA A 38 26.80 -32.69 10.13
N TYR A 39 27.18 -31.58 10.77
CA TYR A 39 28.29 -31.48 11.71
C TYR A 39 27.88 -31.94 13.12
N ARG A 40 28.80 -32.64 13.80
CA ARG A 40 28.71 -32.94 15.24
C ARG A 40 29.51 -31.90 16.04
N LEU A 41 29.02 -31.55 17.23
CA LEU A 41 29.67 -30.56 18.11
C LEU A 41 31.16 -30.84 18.40
N PRO A 42 31.62 -32.09 18.66
CA PRO A 42 33.04 -32.36 18.89
C PRO A 42 33.94 -32.06 17.68
N ARG A 43 33.45 -32.33 16.47
CA ARG A 43 34.17 -32.02 15.23
C ARG A 43 34.28 -30.50 15.04
N MET A 44 33.18 -29.77 15.25
CA MET A 44 33.17 -28.31 15.20
C MET A 44 34.20 -27.72 16.17
N ALA A 45 34.28 -28.26 17.40
CA ALA A 45 35.24 -27.81 18.41
C ALA A 45 36.70 -28.09 17.99
N ALA A 46 36.98 -29.27 17.43
CA ALA A 46 38.30 -29.63 16.95
C ALA A 46 38.76 -28.72 15.80
N GLU A 47 37.88 -28.45 14.83
CA GLU A 47 38.19 -27.57 13.69
C GLU A 47 38.40 -26.11 14.13
N ALA A 48 37.60 -25.62 15.09
CA ALA A 48 37.75 -24.29 15.67
C ALA A 48 39.05 -24.15 16.47
N ALA A 49 39.41 -25.16 17.27
CA ALA A 49 40.65 -25.16 18.08
C ALA A 49 41.93 -25.18 17.21
N ALA A 50 41.89 -25.90 16.08
CA ALA A 50 43.03 -26.06 15.19
C ALA A 50 43.12 -24.98 14.10
N ALA A 51 42.20 -24.01 14.07
CA ALA A 51 42.07 -22.99 13.03
C ALA A 51 42.10 -23.58 11.60
N LEU A 52 41.61 -24.82 11.43
CA LEU A 52 41.65 -25.55 10.16
C LEU A 52 40.65 -24.93 9.17
N PRO A 53 40.94 -24.90 7.86
CA PRO A 53 39.97 -24.46 6.87
C PRO A 53 38.71 -25.32 6.95
N VAL A 54 37.55 -24.69 6.77
CA VAL A 54 36.27 -25.39 6.68
C VAL A 54 36.32 -26.29 5.45
N VAL A 55 36.17 -27.60 5.64
CA VAL A 55 36.07 -28.55 4.54
C VAL A 55 34.58 -28.81 4.31
N PRO A 56 33.95 -28.27 3.24
CA PRO A 56 32.67 -28.82 2.82
C PRO A 56 32.96 -30.28 2.46
N ASN A 57 32.36 -31.23 3.20
CA ASN A 57 32.42 -32.71 3.07
C ASN A 57 32.78 -33.45 4.36
N ALA A 58 32.09 -33.17 5.46
CA ALA A 58 32.09 -34.07 6.62
C ALA A 58 31.13 -35.26 6.38
N LEU A 59 31.57 -36.26 5.63
CA LEU A 59 30.95 -37.59 5.63
C LEU A 59 31.05 -38.18 7.06
N ASP A 60 29.97 -38.03 7.83
CA ASP A 60 29.67 -38.83 9.03
C ASP A 60 28.22 -39.33 8.99
N ALA A 61 27.62 -39.37 7.79
CA ALA A 61 26.32 -40.00 7.55
C ALA A 61 26.41 -41.53 7.46
N ALA A 62 27.59 -42.12 7.70
CA ALA A 62 27.87 -43.54 7.53
C ALA A 62 28.00 -44.30 8.87
N ASP A 63 27.21 -43.95 9.89
CA ASP A 63 26.79 -44.96 10.87
C ASP A 63 25.50 -44.55 11.58
N SER A 64 24.36 -44.99 11.05
CA SER A 64 23.06 -44.86 11.71
C SER A 64 22.89 -45.86 12.87
N SER A 65 23.85 -46.76 13.11
CA SER A 65 23.73 -47.78 14.16
C SER A 65 23.96 -47.26 15.58
N GLU A 66 24.58 -46.08 15.76
CA GLU A 66 24.72 -45.41 17.06
C GLU A 66 23.60 -44.39 17.37
N TRP A 67 22.56 -44.30 16.53
CA TRP A 67 21.44 -43.37 16.73
C TRP A 67 20.39 -43.87 17.75
N THR A 68 20.66 -44.97 18.45
CA THR A 68 19.78 -45.49 19.50
C THR A 68 20.47 -45.57 20.87
N ALA A 69 19.84 -44.94 21.85
CA ALA A 69 20.15 -44.94 23.28
C ALA A 69 21.46 -44.25 23.72
N ALA A 70 21.34 -43.00 24.16
CA ALA A 70 22.23 -42.49 25.19
C ALA A 70 22.10 -43.38 26.44
N SER A 71 23.09 -44.26 26.67
CA SER A 71 23.24 -44.96 27.94
C SER A 71 23.62 -43.95 29.03
N PRO A 72 23.03 -44.04 30.25
CA PRO A 72 23.35 -43.12 31.32
C PRO A 72 24.76 -43.41 31.85
N SER A 73 25.76 -42.65 31.42
CA SER A 73 27.11 -42.73 31.99
C SER A 73 27.11 -42.18 33.43
N ALA A 74 27.70 -42.96 34.33
CA ALA A 74 27.72 -42.80 35.79
C ALA A 74 28.15 -41.40 36.30
N PRO A 75 27.70 -41.00 37.51
CA PRO A 75 28.09 -39.73 38.12
C PRO A 75 29.55 -39.78 38.63
N ALA A 76 30.37 -38.85 38.16
CA ALA A 76 31.66 -38.52 38.78
C ALA A 76 31.45 -37.52 39.93
N PRO A 77 32.31 -37.51 40.96
CA PRO A 77 31.97 -36.98 42.28
C PRO A 77 31.92 -35.46 42.34
N SER A 78 31.05 -34.95 43.22
CA SER A 78 30.90 -33.54 43.54
C SER A 78 32.17 -32.99 44.21
N ALA A 79 32.90 -32.13 43.51
CA ALA A 79 33.86 -31.23 44.13
C ALA A 79 33.22 -29.83 44.21
N HIS A 80 32.80 -29.44 45.41
CA HIS A 80 32.56 -28.05 45.74
C HIS A 80 33.92 -27.34 45.82
N ALA A 81 34.16 -26.36 44.95
CA ALA A 81 35.23 -25.39 45.08
C ALA A 81 34.80 -24.06 44.43
N ASP A 82 34.40 -23.10 45.26
CA ASP A 82 33.97 -21.73 44.92
C ASP A 82 35.16 -20.82 44.48
N GLY A 83 36.08 -21.33 43.67
CA GLY A 83 37.29 -20.59 43.27
C GLY A 83 37.88 -20.91 41.90
N ALA A 84 37.21 -21.72 41.07
CA ALA A 84 37.79 -22.28 39.83
C ALA A 84 37.02 -21.91 38.54
N ARG A 85 36.42 -20.71 38.47
CA ARG A 85 35.63 -20.31 37.28
C ARG A 85 36.46 -19.63 36.18
N GLU A 86 37.59 -19.02 36.51
CA GLU A 86 38.46 -18.36 35.52
C GLU A 86 39.42 -19.34 34.81
N ASP A 87 39.80 -20.45 35.45
CA ASP A 87 40.76 -21.42 34.88
C ASP A 87 40.16 -22.46 33.91
N ALA A 88 38.83 -22.61 33.84
CA ALA A 88 38.16 -23.64 33.02
C ALA A 88 38.03 -23.30 31.53
N ALA A 89 38.26 -22.04 31.14
CA ALA A 89 38.17 -21.55 29.76
C ALA A 89 39.52 -21.50 29.02
N ALA A 90 40.64 -21.67 29.74
CA ALA A 90 41.98 -21.47 29.19
C ALA A 90 42.30 -22.49 28.08
N GLY A 91 42.38 -22.02 26.82
CA GLY A 91 42.80 -22.80 25.66
C GLY A 91 41.69 -23.48 24.84
N ARG A 92 40.40 -23.28 25.17
CA ARG A 92 39.27 -23.86 24.41
C ARG A 92 38.63 -22.81 23.49
N PRO A 93 38.21 -23.16 22.26
CA PRO A 93 37.47 -22.23 21.41
C PRO A 93 36.15 -21.85 22.06
N VAL A 94 35.76 -20.58 21.99
CA VAL A 94 34.50 -20.09 22.54
C VAL A 94 33.39 -20.25 21.50
N ALA A 95 32.25 -20.83 21.93
CA ALA A 95 31.04 -20.94 21.13
C ALA A 95 29.92 -20.09 21.73
N LEU A 96 29.44 -19.09 21.00
CA LEU A 96 28.28 -18.28 21.37
C LEU A 96 26.99 -19.06 21.08
N VAL A 97 26.20 -19.29 22.12
CA VAL A 97 24.92 -20.00 22.04
C VAL A 97 23.79 -18.96 21.98
N MET A 98 23.33 -18.66 20.77
CA MET A 98 22.20 -17.77 20.51
C MET A 98 20.89 -18.55 20.66
N ALA A 99 20.40 -18.69 21.90
CA ALA A 99 19.21 -19.49 22.21
C ALA A 99 18.45 -18.94 23.44
N ARG A 100 17.16 -19.25 23.56
CA ARG A 100 16.38 -18.92 24.76
C ARG A 100 16.82 -19.74 25.96
N ALA A 101 16.48 -19.27 27.17
CA ALA A 101 16.84 -19.90 28.43
C ALA A 101 16.64 -21.42 28.47
N LYS A 102 15.52 -21.94 27.96
CA LYS A 102 15.21 -23.38 27.93
C LYS A 102 16.15 -24.16 26.99
N THR A 103 16.37 -23.65 25.78
CA THR A 103 17.23 -24.28 24.76
C THR A 103 18.70 -24.15 25.15
N ALA A 104 19.12 -22.96 25.58
CA ALA A 104 20.45 -22.70 26.12
C ALA A 104 20.78 -23.66 27.27
N LYS A 105 19.87 -23.85 28.24
CA LYS A 105 20.07 -24.80 29.36
C LYS A 105 20.33 -26.24 28.89
N ARG A 106 19.72 -26.67 27.77
CA ARG A 106 19.98 -28.00 27.18
C ARG A 106 21.32 -28.05 26.47
N LEU A 107 21.70 -26.98 25.78
CA LEU A 107 22.88 -26.93 24.91
C LEU A 107 24.19 -26.69 25.68
N VAL A 108 24.19 -25.87 26.72
CA VAL A 108 25.42 -25.46 27.45
C VAL A 108 26.26 -26.66 27.85
N ARG A 109 25.65 -27.69 28.44
CA ARG A 109 26.38 -28.88 28.86
C ARG A 109 26.93 -29.67 27.67
N SER A 110 26.13 -29.88 26.62
CA SER A 110 26.57 -30.60 25.42
C SER A 110 27.69 -29.86 24.67
N VAL A 111 27.64 -28.52 24.63
CA VAL A 111 28.69 -27.68 24.03
C VAL A 111 29.98 -27.74 24.87
N ALA A 112 29.85 -27.72 26.19
CA ALA A 112 30.97 -27.93 27.11
C ALA A 112 31.55 -29.36 27.06
N ASP A 113 30.73 -30.39 26.89
CA ASP A 113 31.22 -31.78 26.78
C ASP A 113 31.94 -32.00 25.43
N ALA A 114 31.57 -31.24 24.40
CA ALA A 114 32.13 -31.35 23.06
C ALA A 114 33.51 -30.67 22.86
N GLY A 115 33.99 -29.87 23.81
CA GLY A 115 35.30 -29.22 23.70
C GLY A 115 35.28 -27.69 23.57
N PHE A 116 34.12 -27.06 23.42
CA PHE A 116 33.99 -25.59 23.42
C PHE A 116 33.90 -25.00 24.84
N ALA A 117 34.26 -23.73 25.00
CA ALA A 117 33.81 -22.92 26.13
C ALA A 117 32.48 -22.24 25.76
N PRO A 118 31.31 -22.69 26.25
CA PRO A 118 30.03 -22.10 25.89
C PRO A 118 29.90 -20.69 26.48
N CYS A 119 29.60 -19.72 25.62
CA CYS A 119 29.12 -18.40 26.01
C CYS A 119 27.62 -18.32 25.75
N VAL A 120 26.82 -18.02 26.78
CA VAL A 120 25.37 -17.83 26.61
C VAL A 120 25.00 -16.37 26.58
N VAL A 121 23.93 -16.06 25.84
CA VAL A 121 23.36 -14.72 25.83
C VAL A 121 22.30 -14.52 26.91
N TYR A 122 22.20 -13.28 27.38
CA TYR A 122 21.13 -12.83 28.29
C TYR A 122 20.79 -11.36 28.03
N THR A 123 19.68 -10.89 28.61
CA THR A 123 19.32 -9.47 28.70
C THR A 123 19.30 -9.04 30.16
N GLN A 124 19.50 -7.76 30.48
CA GLN A 124 19.68 -7.32 31.87
C GLN A 124 18.52 -7.72 32.80
N ASP A 125 17.29 -7.68 32.29
CA ASP A 125 16.08 -8.16 32.97
C ASP A 125 16.09 -9.68 33.25
N HIS A 126 16.87 -10.46 32.49
CA HIS A 126 17.03 -11.91 32.59
C HIS A 126 18.42 -12.37 33.07
N ARG A 127 19.23 -11.47 33.64
CA ARG A 127 20.62 -11.76 34.08
C ARG A 127 20.77 -12.86 35.14
N PHE A 128 19.69 -13.18 35.85
CA PHE A 128 19.69 -14.17 36.94
C PHE A 128 19.14 -15.54 36.54
N ASP A 129 18.78 -15.71 35.27
CA ASP A 129 18.23 -16.96 34.75
C ASP A 129 19.21 -18.13 34.90
N ALA A 130 18.66 -19.34 35.02
CA ALA A 130 19.42 -20.52 35.38
C ALA A 130 20.51 -20.88 34.35
N HIS A 131 20.28 -20.65 33.05
CA HIS A 131 21.27 -20.95 32.00
C HIS A 131 22.50 -20.05 32.07
N VAL A 132 22.33 -18.79 32.50
CA VAL A 132 23.45 -17.84 32.71
C VAL A 132 24.40 -18.34 33.79
N LYS A 133 23.86 -18.91 34.87
CA LYS A 133 24.66 -19.46 35.98
C LYS A 133 25.36 -20.78 35.63
N LEU A 134 24.88 -21.48 34.61
CA LEU A 134 25.38 -22.78 34.17
C LEU A 134 26.53 -22.67 33.16
N ALA A 135 26.63 -21.54 32.46
CA ALA A 135 27.67 -21.31 31.47
C ALA A 135 28.93 -20.69 32.11
N PRO A 136 30.13 -21.04 31.63
CA PRO A 136 31.39 -20.43 32.07
C PRO A 136 31.51 -18.97 31.60
N LEU A 137 30.91 -18.63 30.46
CA LEU A 137 30.88 -17.27 29.90
C LEU A 137 29.44 -16.86 29.63
N ALA A 138 29.14 -15.58 29.80
CA ALA A 138 27.86 -15.00 29.43
C ALA A 138 28.03 -13.56 28.94
N VAL A 139 27.22 -13.17 27.97
CA VAL A 139 27.26 -11.83 27.35
C VAL A 139 25.85 -11.22 27.29
N CYS A 140 25.77 -9.91 27.56
CA CYS A 140 24.51 -9.19 27.59
C CYS A 140 24.18 -8.65 26.19
N LEU A 141 23.06 -9.07 25.62
CA LEU A 141 22.58 -8.54 24.33
C LEU A 141 21.92 -7.17 24.45
N GLY A 142 21.34 -6.84 25.61
CA GLY A 142 20.65 -5.57 25.82
C GLY A 142 19.86 -5.50 27.12
N GLU A 143 19.18 -4.38 27.35
CA GLU A 143 18.46 -4.10 28.60
C GLU A 143 17.22 -4.98 28.81
N LYS A 144 16.42 -5.18 27.76
CA LYS A 144 15.15 -5.91 27.80
C LYS A 144 15.08 -6.99 26.73
N HIS A 145 14.45 -8.11 27.07
CA HIS A 145 14.22 -9.18 26.12
C HIS A 145 13.25 -8.76 25.00
N SER A 146 13.64 -9.05 23.75
CA SER A 146 12.75 -9.01 22.57
C SER A 146 13.27 -9.95 21.49
N ASP A 147 12.37 -10.61 20.76
CA ASP A 147 12.72 -11.52 19.66
C ASP A 147 13.58 -10.81 18.60
N ALA A 148 13.23 -9.55 18.30
CA ALA A 148 13.94 -8.68 17.38
C ALA A 148 15.42 -8.47 17.73
N LEU A 149 15.75 -8.39 19.03
CA LEU A 149 17.13 -8.25 19.49
C LEU A 149 17.94 -9.53 19.25
N PHE A 150 17.31 -10.70 19.44
CA PHE A 150 17.97 -12.00 19.27
C PHE A 150 18.20 -12.35 17.79
N CYS A 151 17.41 -11.80 16.89
CA CYS A 151 17.60 -11.93 15.43
C CYS A 151 18.34 -10.73 14.81
N ASN A 152 18.94 -9.85 15.60
CA ASN A 152 19.64 -8.67 15.09
C ASN A 152 21.14 -8.95 14.84
N GLY A 153 21.57 -8.86 13.58
CA GLY A 153 22.95 -9.17 13.20
C GLY A 153 24.01 -8.34 13.91
N TYR A 154 23.75 -7.05 14.17
CA TYR A 154 24.68 -6.19 14.93
C TYR A 154 24.85 -6.68 16.37
N ALA A 155 23.74 -6.96 17.06
CA ALA A 155 23.76 -7.44 18.44
C ALA A 155 24.50 -8.78 18.55
N VAL A 156 24.28 -9.69 17.61
CA VAL A 156 24.97 -10.99 17.58
C VAL A 156 26.46 -10.84 17.30
N LEU A 157 26.85 -10.02 16.32
CA LEU A 157 28.27 -9.78 16.02
C LEU A 157 28.98 -9.10 17.19
N THR A 158 28.37 -8.08 17.79
CA THR A 158 28.92 -7.38 18.97
C THR A 158 29.10 -8.34 20.14
N ALA A 159 28.09 -9.18 20.43
CA ALA A 159 28.18 -10.19 21.47
C ALA A 159 29.25 -11.24 21.18
N THR A 160 29.44 -11.60 19.90
CA THR A 160 30.48 -12.53 19.46
C THR A 160 31.88 -11.95 19.72
N ASP A 161 32.08 -10.67 19.38
CA ASP A 161 33.33 -9.94 19.60
C ASP A 161 33.62 -9.76 21.10
N GLU A 162 32.61 -9.40 21.91
CA GLU A 162 32.74 -9.23 23.37
C GLU A 162 33.16 -10.50 24.11
N CYS A 163 32.67 -11.66 23.67
CA CYS A 163 33.01 -12.95 24.29
C CYS A 163 34.18 -13.69 23.59
N GLY A 164 34.72 -13.13 22.50
CA GLY A 164 35.78 -13.77 21.71
C GLY A 164 35.37 -15.09 21.06
N ALA A 165 34.10 -15.24 20.68
CA ALA A 165 33.59 -16.46 20.07
C ALA A 165 34.06 -16.62 18.62
N THR A 166 34.53 -17.83 18.30
CA THR A 166 34.91 -18.24 16.93
C THR A 166 33.81 -19.03 16.23
N THR A 167 32.80 -19.44 17.00
CA THR A 167 31.65 -20.21 16.53
C THR A 167 30.36 -19.64 17.10
N VAL A 168 29.34 -19.47 16.27
CA VAL A 168 28.00 -19.02 16.67
C VAL A 168 26.99 -20.12 16.36
N LEU A 169 26.22 -20.52 17.37
CA LEU A 169 25.15 -21.51 17.26
C LEU A 169 23.80 -20.77 17.29
N LEU A 170 23.16 -20.64 16.13
CA LEU A 170 21.86 -19.99 15.97
C LEU A 170 20.74 -20.96 16.34
N CYS A 171 19.89 -20.59 17.29
CA CYS A 171 18.72 -21.36 17.71
C CYS A 171 17.52 -20.42 17.94
N ASP A 172 16.33 -21.01 18.09
CA ASP A 172 15.09 -20.29 18.40
C ASP A 172 14.90 -19.06 17.47
N GLU A 173 14.70 -17.85 18.01
CA GLU A 173 14.45 -16.61 17.28
C GLU A 173 15.66 -16.12 16.47
N ALA A 174 16.87 -16.63 16.73
CA ALA A 174 18.08 -16.24 15.98
C ALA A 174 18.22 -16.99 14.64
N LEU A 175 17.39 -18.02 14.38
CA LEU A 175 17.45 -18.83 13.17
C LEU A 175 17.36 -18.04 11.85
N PRO A 176 16.55 -16.96 11.72
CA PRO A 176 16.48 -16.19 10.47
C PRO A 176 17.82 -15.61 10.02
N LEU A 177 18.76 -15.35 10.94
CA LEU A 177 20.11 -14.88 10.59
C LEU A 177 20.90 -15.89 9.76
N ALA A 178 20.51 -17.16 9.75
CA ALA A 178 21.14 -18.18 8.92
C ALA A 178 20.97 -17.93 7.41
N GLU A 179 20.02 -17.09 7.01
CA GLU A 179 19.71 -16.76 5.60
C GLU A 179 20.04 -15.29 5.27
N VAL A 180 20.69 -14.55 6.19
CA VAL A 180 21.03 -13.13 6.00
C VAL A 180 22.47 -13.00 5.50
N ASP A 181 22.63 -12.82 4.19
CA ASP A 181 23.96 -12.75 3.55
C ASP A 181 24.91 -11.72 4.18
N SER A 182 24.41 -10.52 4.49
CA SER A 182 25.23 -9.44 5.05
C SER A 182 25.79 -9.83 6.42
N PHE A 183 25.00 -10.54 7.23
CA PHE A 183 25.44 -11.09 8.51
C PHE A 183 26.47 -12.20 8.32
N LEU A 184 26.20 -13.16 7.43
CA LEU A 184 27.12 -14.28 7.17
C LEU A 184 28.47 -13.81 6.58
N ALA A 185 28.47 -12.86 5.65
CA ALA A 185 29.67 -12.30 5.05
C ALA A 185 30.53 -11.56 6.10
N ARG A 186 29.88 -10.85 7.04
CA ARG A 186 30.54 -10.16 8.17
C ARG A 186 31.08 -11.13 9.21
N ALA A 187 30.34 -12.19 9.50
CA ALA A 187 30.81 -13.26 10.38
C ALA A 187 32.05 -13.95 9.76
N ALA A 188 31.99 -14.30 8.48
CA ALA A 188 33.11 -14.91 7.76
C ALA A 188 34.35 -14.01 7.73
N ALA A 189 34.19 -12.69 7.54
CA ALA A 189 35.30 -11.74 7.55
C ALA A 189 36.01 -11.66 8.92
N ARG A 190 35.29 -11.88 10.01
CA ARG A 190 35.82 -11.99 11.37
C ARG A 190 36.37 -13.38 11.70
N GLY A 191 36.31 -14.33 10.75
CA GLY A 191 36.67 -15.73 10.99
C GLY A 191 35.68 -16.50 11.86
N ILE A 192 34.46 -15.97 12.04
CA ILE A 192 33.38 -16.58 12.82
C ILE A 192 32.64 -17.60 11.96
N ARG A 193 32.43 -18.81 12.50
CA ARG A 193 31.62 -19.85 11.84
C ARG A 193 30.22 -19.87 12.41
N VAL A 194 29.22 -19.73 11.55
CA VAL A 194 27.81 -19.71 11.95
C VAL A 194 27.17 -21.06 11.64
N PHE A 195 26.48 -21.64 12.60
CA PHE A 195 25.76 -22.90 12.43
C PHE A 195 24.31 -22.78 12.85
N ARG A 196 23.44 -23.48 12.13
CA ARG A 196 22.04 -23.72 12.50
C ARG A 196 21.83 -25.21 12.82
N PRO A 197 20.89 -25.58 13.68
CA PRO A 197 20.56 -26.99 13.90
C PRO A 197 19.94 -27.61 12.64
N LEU A 198 20.15 -28.92 12.48
CA LEU A 198 19.50 -29.73 11.44
C LEU A 198 17.97 -29.75 11.65
N SER A 199 17.53 -29.78 12.91
CA SER A 199 16.13 -29.65 13.31
C SER A 199 16.02 -28.70 14.49
N ALA A 200 15.15 -27.70 14.39
CA ALA A 200 14.92 -26.71 15.44
C ALA A 200 14.43 -27.34 16.76
N ASP A 201 13.65 -28.42 16.70
CA ASP A 201 13.11 -29.11 17.88
C ASP A 201 14.14 -30.02 18.57
N ALA A 202 15.16 -30.43 17.81
CA ALA A 202 16.19 -31.36 18.24
C ALA A 202 17.60 -30.89 17.83
N PRO A 203 18.10 -29.77 18.42
CA PRO A 203 19.37 -29.15 18.06
C PRO A 203 20.61 -30.00 18.40
N LEU A 204 20.42 -31.15 19.04
CA LEU A 204 21.50 -32.12 19.33
C LEU A 204 21.66 -33.18 18.22
N LEU A 205 20.74 -33.26 17.24
CA LEU A 205 20.84 -34.24 16.16
C LEU A 205 22.02 -33.94 15.22
N GLY A 206 22.25 -32.67 14.92
CA GLY A 206 23.33 -32.23 14.04
C GLY A 206 23.23 -30.75 13.72
N TRP A 207 24.30 -30.19 13.15
CA TRP A 207 24.42 -28.78 12.80
C TRP A 207 24.77 -28.62 11.33
N VAL A 208 24.24 -27.58 10.71
CA VAL A 208 24.53 -27.21 9.32
C VAL A 208 25.29 -25.89 9.36
N LEU A 209 26.42 -25.83 8.64
CA LEU A 209 27.17 -24.59 8.50
C LEU A 209 26.39 -23.64 7.57
N CYS A 210 26.18 -22.40 8.01
CA CYS A 210 25.57 -21.37 7.18
C CYS A 210 26.65 -20.70 6.33
N THR A 211 26.45 -20.67 5.01
CA THR A 211 27.37 -20.09 4.03
C THR A 211 26.65 -19.05 3.18
N THR A 212 27.39 -18.08 2.65
CA THR A 212 26.89 -17.11 1.66
C THR A 212 27.85 -17.07 0.48
N ASP A 213 27.33 -16.81 -0.72
CA ASP A 213 28.13 -16.59 -1.93
C ASP A 213 28.70 -15.17 -1.98
N LYS A 214 28.26 -14.27 -1.09
CA LYS A 214 28.79 -12.90 -1.01
C LYS A 214 30.21 -12.90 -0.43
N PRO A 215 31.13 -12.10 -0.99
CA PRO A 215 32.49 -12.03 -0.49
C PRO A 215 32.52 -11.56 0.97
N ALA A 216 33.41 -12.15 1.75
CA ALA A 216 33.63 -11.76 3.14
C ALA A 216 34.04 -10.28 3.22
N PHE A 217 33.31 -9.51 4.02
CA PHE A 217 33.52 -8.08 4.18
C PHE A 217 33.22 -7.65 5.62
N ASP A 218 34.08 -6.79 6.18
CA ASP A 218 33.91 -6.24 7.53
C ASP A 218 33.77 -4.70 7.56
N GLY A 219 33.45 -4.10 6.40
CA GLY A 219 33.26 -2.65 6.29
C GLY A 219 31.80 -2.21 6.46
N GLY A 220 31.48 -0.97 6.08
CA GLY A 220 30.10 -0.47 5.98
C GLY A 220 29.50 0.05 7.28
N SER A 221 28.59 1.01 7.13
CA SER A 221 27.92 1.73 8.21
C SER A 221 26.80 0.90 8.83
N TRP A 222 26.64 1.06 10.14
CA TRP A 222 25.47 0.63 10.88
C TRP A 222 24.61 1.85 11.22
N ARG A 223 23.30 1.69 11.12
CA ARG A 223 22.34 2.74 11.43
C ARG A 223 21.37 2.27 12.51
N ALA A 224 21.26 3.07 13.57
CA ALA A 224 20.28 2.84 14.62
C ALA A 224 18.87 3.23 14.14
N CYS A 225 17.89 2.37 14.40
CA CYS A 225 16.48 2.69 14.20
C CYS A 225 16.01 3.64 15.32
N PRO A 226 15.47 4.82 15.01
CA PRO A 226 15.00 5.77 16.03
C PRO A 226 13.75 5.28 16.78
N HIS A 227 13.07 4.26 16.25
CA HIS A 227 11.83 3.72 16.81
C HIS A 227 12.07 2.59 17.82
N CYS A 228 13.00 1.68 17.54
CA CYS A 228 13.29 0.52 18.40
C CYS A 228 14.70 0.50 19.01
N GLY A 229 15.61 1.37 18.56
CA GLY A 229 16.98 1.48 19.06
C GLY A 229 17.96 0.42 18.53
N LEU A 230 17.50 -0.58 17.78
CA LEU A 230 18.37 -1.61 17.19
C LEU A 230 19.17 -1.06 16.00
N ASN A 231 20.37 -1.59 15.78
CA ASN A 231 21.24 -1.24 14.67
C ASN A 231 21.08 -2.20 13.50
N PHE A 232 21.03 -1.66 12.29
CA PHE A 232 20.93 -2.43 11.05
C PHE A 232 22.02 -1.98 10.10
N ASP A 233 22.53 -2.90 9.30
CA ASP A 233 23.48 -2.54 8.25
C ASP A 233 22.75 -1.77 7.15
N GLU A 234 23.42 -0.78 6.56
CA GLU A 234 22.79 0.08 5.56
C GLU A 234 22.33 -0.66 4.30
N ALA A 235 23.01 -1.74 3.90
CA ALA A 235 22.59 -2.53 2.74
C ALA A 235 21.26 -3.26 2.98
N SER A 236 21.07 -3.86 4.16
CA SER A 236 19.79 -4.46 4.53
C SER A 236 18.68 -3.41 4.64
N LEU A 237 18.99 -2.21 5.14
CA LEU A 237 18.02 -1.12 5.16
C LEU A 237 17.64 -0.67 3.75
N ALA A 238 18.62 -0.47 2.86
CA ALA A 238 18.36 -0.10 1.47
C ALA A 238 17.50 -1.15 0.75
N ALA A 239 17.81 -2.43 0.91
CA ALA A 239 17.00 -3.52 0.35
C ALA A 239 15.57 -3.57 0.91
N GLY A 240 15.36 -3.09 2.14
CA GLY A 240 14.05 -2.94 2.78
C GLY A 240 13.44 -1.55 2.63
N HIS A 241 13.91 -0.73 1.69
CA HIS A 241 13.44 0.65 1.47
C HIS A 241 13.46 1.52 2.73
N TYR A 242 14.48 1.33 3.57
CA TYR A 242 14.67 2.01 4.87
C TYR A 242 13.49 1.84 5.83
N VAL A 243 12.74 0.75 5.69
CA VAL A 243 11.75 0.28 6.66
C VAL A 243 12.46 -0.67 7.63
N CYS A 244 12.34 -0.40 8.93
CA CYS A 244 12.99 -1.22 9.95
C CYS A 244 12.45 -2.66 9.90
N PRO A 245 13.30 -3.68 9.69
CA PRO A 245 12.84 -5.07 9.59
C PRO A 245 12.30 -5.62 10.91
N SER A 246 12.66 -4.99 12.05
CA SER A 246 12.22 -5.43 13.38
C SER A 246 10.91 -4.81 13.85
N CYS A 247 10.74 -3.49 13.72
CA CYS A 247 9.55 -2.79 14.22
C CYS A 247 8.65 -2.23 13.12
N GLY A 248 9.03 -2.42 11.86
CA GLY A 248 8.38 -1.82 10.70
C GLY A 248 8.52 -0.31 10.63
N GLY A 249 9.16 0.37 11.59
CA GLY A 249 9.29 1.82 11.65
C GLY A 249 10.01 2.42 10.45
N TYR A 250 9.51 3.52 9.91
CA TYR A 250 10.07 4.18 8.74
C TYR A 250 11.24 5.06 9.16
N LEU A 251 12.42 4.80 8.64
CA LEU A 251 13.60 5.64 8.88
C LEU A 251 13.61 6.79 7.88
N ARG A 252 14.07 7.96 8.33
CA ARG A 252 14.30 9.09 7.41
C ARG A 252 15.42 8.73 6.43
N MET A 253 15.19 9.08 5.18
CA MET A 253 16.14 8.89 4.09
C MET A 253 16.79 10.22 3.77
N SER A 254 18.07 10.18 3.43
CA SER A 254 18.72 11.29 2.75
C SER A 254 18.23 11.37 1.30
N SER A 255 18.50 12.49 0.67
CA SER A 255 18.17 12.72 -0.74
C SER A 255 18.86 11.74 -1.69
N THR A 256 20.11 11.32 -1.39
CA THR A 256 20.81 10.28 -2.16
C THR A 256 20.11 8.93 -2.05
N GLU A 257 19.76 8.53 -0.83
CA GLU A 257 19.04 7.26 -0.61
C GLU A 257 17.68 7.24 -1.31
N ARG A 258 17.00 8.39 -1.36
CA ARG A 258 15.74 8.51 -2.12
C ARG A 258 15.94 8.38 -3.63
N ILE A 259 17.01 8.98 -4.16
CA ILE A 259 17.37 8.86 -5.58
C ILE A 259 17.59 7.39 -5.92
N ASP A 260 18.43 6.70 -5.15
CA ASP A 260 18.82 5.31 -5.41
C ASP A 260 17.64 4.34 -5.23
N ASP A 261 16.71 4.65 -4.33
CA ASP A 261 15.54 3.83 -4.02
C ASP A 261 14.41 3.94 -5.05
N THR A 262 14.24 5.12 -5.65
CA THR A 262 13.04 5.42 -6.46
C THR A 262 13.32 5.65 -7.95
N LEU A 263 14.46 6.25 -8.30
CA LEU A 263 14.81 6.55 -9.69
C LEU A 263 15.54 5.38 -10.33
N ASP A 264 15.51 5.31 -11.65
CA ASP A 264 16.29 4.32 -12.39
C ASP A 264 17.79 4.60 -12.20
N ALA A 265 18.58 3.53 -12.12
CA ALA A 265 20.02 3.63 -11.91
C ALA A 265 20.68 4.54 -12.95
N ASP A 266 21.59 5.39 -12.48
CA ASP A 266 22.36 6.35 -13.29
C ASP A 266 21.51 7.36 -14.10
N SER A 267 20.22 7.54 -13.76
CA SER A 267 19.33 8.44 -14.49
C SER A 267 19.28 9.88 -13.96
N PHE A 268 19.66 10.09 -12.68
CA PHE A 268 19.50 11.39 -12.04
C PHE A 268 20.55 12.41 -12.49
N VAL A 269 20.09 13.53 -13.05
CA VAL A 269 20.90 14.68 -13.44
C VAL A 269 20.48 15.88 -12.61
N GLU A 270 21.35 16.29 -11.69
CA GLU A 270 21.08 17.42 -10.78
C GLU A 270 21.09 18.76 -11.53
N TRP A 271 20.08 19.57 -11.29
CA TRP A 271 19.92 20.93 -11.79
C TRP A 271 20.09 21.95 -10.68
N ASP A 272 20.59 23.14 -11.04
CA ASP A 272 20.77 24.26 -10.11
C ASP A 272 21.43 23.84 -8.79
N ARG A 273 22.44 22.94 -8.85
CA ARG A 273 23.08 22.36 -7.66
C ARG A 273 23.48 23.45 -6.67
N VAL A 274 24.13 24.49 -7.18
CA VAL A 274 24.52 25.69 -6.44
C VAL A 274 23.68 26.87 -6.92
N VAL A 275 22.98 27.50 -5.99
CA VAL A 275 22.29 28.78 -6.20
C VAL A 275 22.90 29.79 -5.21
N PRO A 276 23.14 31.05 -5.64
CA PRO A 276 23.69 32.05 -4.74
C PRO A 276 22.85 32.22 -3.47
N GLU A 277 23.47 32.03 -2.32
CA GLU A 277 22.85 32.23 -1.01
C GLU A 277 22.62 33.72 -0.76
N THR A 278 21.52 34.04 -0.11
CA THR A 278 21.30 35.39 0.44
C THR A 278 21.09 35.29 1.93
N ASP A 279 21.77 36.14 2.72
CA ASP A 279 21.44 36.38 4.13
C ASP A 279 20.70 37.72 4.23
N PRO A 280 19.40 37.76 3.90
CA PRO A 280 18.65 39.01 3.79
C PRO A 280 18.55 39.76 5.12
N LEU A 281 18.73 39.07 6.25
CA LEU A 281 18.61 39.64 7.58
C LEU A 281 19.97 39.88 8.26
N SER A 282 21.08 39.44 7.67
CA SER A 282 22.40 39.41 8.33
C SER A 282 22.33 38.72 9.69
N PHE A 283 21.65 37.56 9.74
CA PHE A 283 21.31 36.91 11.01
C PHE A 283 22.58 36.40 11.72
N PRO A 284 22.80 36.72 13.02
CA PRO A 284 24.03 36.38 13.72
C PRO A 284 24.35 34.87 13.69
N GLY A 285 25.53 34.52 13.16
CA GLY A 285 26.04 33.15 13.08
C GLY A 285 25.27 32.25 12.10
N TYR A 286 24.45 32.80 11.21
CA TYR A 286 23.70 32.01 10.23
C TYR A 286 24.64 31.41 9.16
N ALA A 287 25.54 32.21 8.60
CA ALA A 287 26.51 31.76 7.60
C ALA A 287 27.39 30.61 8.10
N ASP A 288 27.87 30.68 9.35
CA ASP A 288 28.68 29.61 9.95
C ASP A 288 27.87 28.31 10.11
N LYS A 289 26.58 28.42 10.49
CA LYS A 289 25.69 27.26 10.59
C LYS A 289 25.40 26.65 9.23
N LEU A 290 25.22 27.45 8.19
CA LEU A 290 25.08 26.96 6.82
C LEU A 290 26.32 26.18 6.40
N ALA A 291 27.51 26.75 6.59
CA ALA A 291 28.78 26.09 6.28
C ALA A 291 28.93 24.76 7.03
N ALA A 292 28.64 24.73 8.33
CA ALA A 292 28.69 23.51 9.13
C ALA A 292 27.67 22.44 8.66
N GLN A 293 26.48 22.84 8.21
CA GLN A 293 25.50 21.89 7.66
C GLN A 293 25.95 21.34 6.30
N ARG A 294 26.54 22.17 5.43
CA ARG A 294 27.11 21.72 4.15
C ARG A 294 28.23 20.71 4.36
N GLU A 295 29.16 21.00 5.27
CA GLU A 295 30.25 20.08 5.61
C GLU A 295 29.72 18.76 6.18
N LYS A 296 28.73 18.82 7.08
CA LYS A 296 28.16 17.64 7.72
C LYS A 296 27.39 16.73 6.75
N THR A 297 26.63 17.32 5.83
CA THR A 297 25.68 16.58 4.98
C THR A 297 26.22 16.31 3.57
N GLY A 298 27.20 17.10 3.12
CA GLY A 298 27.63 17.11 1.73
C GLY A 298 26.63 17.76 0.76
N LEU A 299 25.54 18.33 1.26
CA LEU A 299 24.50 18.98 0.48
C LEU A 299 24.75 20.49 0.38
N GLU A 300 24.40 21.10 -0.74
CA GLU A 300 24.45 22.56 -0.90
C GLU A 300 23.32 23.27 -0.16
N GLU A 301 22.15 22.62 -0.06
CA GLU A 301 20.93 23.12 0.57
C GLU A 301 19.97 21.94 0.85
N GLY A 302 18.91 22.15 1.63
CA GLY A 302 17.90 21.14 2.01
C GLY A 302 16.94 20.69 0.92
N VAL A 303 17.28 20.90 -0.35
CA VAL A 303 16.60 20.29 -1.50
C VAL A 303 17.58 20.03 -2.64
N ARG A 304 17.49 18.82 -3.21
CA ARG A 304 18.11 18.47 -4.49
C ARG A 304 17.03 18.45 -5.56
N THR A 305 17.33 19.05 -6.71
CA THR A 305 16.38 19.21 -7.82
C THR A 305 17.06 18.75 -9.09
N GLY A 306 16.34 18.12 -10.00
CA GLY A 306 16.92 17.63 -11.24
C GLY A 306 15.92 16.89 -12.10
N GLU A 307 16.43 16.17 -13.09
CA GLU A 307 15.68 15.21 -13.88
C GLU A 307 16.13 13.79 -13.53
N GLY A 308 15.21 12.84 -13.59
CA GLY A 308 15.53 11.42 -13.53
C GLY A 308 14.55 10.60 -14.35
N ARG A 309 14.62 9.28 -14.21
CA ARG A 309 13.64 8.35 -14.78
C ARG A 309 13.01 7.49 -13.72
N ILE A 310 11.72 7.19 -13.89
CA ILE A 310 11.00 6.19 -13.09
C ILE A 310 10.41 5.19 -14.06
N ALA A 311 10.93 3.96 -14.06
CA ALA A 311 10.54 2.89 -14.98
C ALA A 311 10.74 3.26 -16.46
N GLY A 312 11.71 4.11 -16.77
CA GLY A 312 12.00 4.66 -18.11
C GLY A 312 11.35 6.01 -18.39
N LEU A 313 10.31 6.40 -17.64
CA LEU A 313 9.59 7.67 -17.82
C LEU A 313 10.39 8.84 -17.27
N ARG A 314 10.66 9.85 -18.11
CA ARG A 314 11.35 11.08 -17.71
C ARG A 314 10.50 11.89 -16.75
N VAL A 315 11.12 12.38 -15.68
CA VAL A 315 10.43 13.16 -14.64
C VAL A 315 11.36 14.22 -14.07
N ALA A 316 10.83 15.42 -13.86
CA ALA A 316 11.50 16.44 -13.05
C ALA A 316 11.25 16.13 -11.57
N VAL A 317 12.30 15.98 -10.79
CA VAL A 317 12.23 15.51 -9.41
C VAL A 317 12.87 16.49 -8.43
N GLY A 318 12.14 16.79 -7.36
CA GLY A 318 12.62 17.54 -6.21
C GLY A 318 12.64 16.65 -4.97
N ILE A 319 13.76 16.59 -4.26
CA ILE A 319 13.92 15.76 -3.06
C ILE A 319 14.42 16.64 -1.94
N MET A 320 13.52 16.96 -1.02
CA MET A 320 13.84 17.72 0.19
C MET A 320 14.54 16.81 1.20
N ASP A 321 15.52 17.36 1.91
CA ASP A 321 16.36 16.61 2.84
C ASP A 321 16.26 17.16 4.26
N SER A 322 15.71 16.33 5.15
CA SER A 322 15.55 16.68 6.58
C SER A 322 16.87 16.78 7.33
N GLN A 323 17.98 16.26 6.80
CA GLN A 323 19.29 16.36 7.44
C GLN A 323 19.85 17.79 7.38
N PHE A 324 19.43 18.61 6.41
CA PHE A 324 19.84 20.00 6.26
C PHE A 324 18.76 20.94 6.80
N PHE A 325 18.95 21.47 8.02
CA PHE A 325 17.96 22.33 8.71
C PHE A 325 16.52 21.79 8.68
N MET A 326 16.32 20.48 8.83
CA MET A 326 15.00 19.83 8.76
C MET A 326 14.26 20.09 7.45
N GLY A 327 14.97 20.33 6.34
CA GLY A 327 14.37 20.71 5.05
C GLY A 327 13.59 22.02 5.11
N SER A 328 13.90 22.90 6.08
CA SER A 328 13.19 24.17 6.22
C SER A 328 13.35 25.02 4.95
N MET A 329 12.27 25.62 4.46
CA MET A 329 12.31 26.41 3.23
C MET A 329 12.86 27.80 3.51
N GLY A 330 14.08 28.06 3.03
CA GLY A 330 14.66 29.39 2.86
C GLY A 330 14.55 29.89 1.41
N SER A 331 15.16 31.02 1.11
CA SER A 331 15.23 31.62 -0.23
C SER A 331 15.76 30.65 -1.28
N VAL A 332 16.85 29.95 -0.99
CA VAL A 332 17.48 28.99 -1.92
C VAL A 332 16.59 27.78 -2.18
N VAL A 333 15.96 27.20 -1.15
CA VAL A 333 15.04 26.07 -1.33
C VAL A 333 13.87 26.48 -2.24
N GLY A 334 13.25 27.63 -1.96
CA GLY A 334 12.16 28.15 -2.77
C GLY A 334 12.57 28.46 -4.21
N GLU A 335 13.75 29.04 -4.41
CA GLU A 335 14.33 29.30 -5.72
C GLU A 335 14.54 28.02 -6.53
N LYS A 336 15.18 27.00 -5.93
CA LYS A 336 15.44 25.72 -6.59
C LYS A 336 14.16 25.01 -6.98
N VAL A 337 13.17 24.97 -6.10
CA VAL A 337 11.86 24.34 -6.41
C VAL A 337 11.13 25.12 -7.50
N ALA A 338 11.14 26.46 -7.46
CA ALA A 338 10.52 27.26 -8.51
C ALA A 338 11.17 27.02 -9.88
N ARG A 339 12.52 27.01 -9.94
CA ARG A 339 13.26 26.72 -11.18
C ARG A 339 13.04 25.31 -11.69
N LEU A 340 12.97 24.31 -10.80
CA LEU A 340 12.60 22.95 -11.16
C LEU A 340 11.27 22.91 -11.90
N VAL A 341 10.24 23.54 -11.33
CA VAL A 341 8.89 23.57 -11.90
C VAL A 341 8.84 24.37 -13.20
N GLU A 342 9.48 25.55 -13.24
CA GLU A 342 9.56 26.38 -14.44
C GLU A 342 10.24 25.63 -15.59
N ARG A 343 11.42 25.05 -15.33
CA ARG A 343 12.14 24.26 -16.33
C ARG A 343 11.39 23.00 -16.74
N ALA A 344 10.76 22.30 -15.80
CA ALA A 344 9.91 21.15 -16.12
C ALA A 344 8.74 21.56 -17.02
N THR A 345 8.18 22.75 -16.82
CA THR A 345 7.12 23.30 -17.68
C THR A 345 7.64 23.55 -19.10
N ASP A 346 8.81 24.18 -19.22
CA ASP A 346 9.44 24.47 -20.52
C ASP A 346 9.83 23.18 -21.27
N GLU A 347 10.33 22.17 -20.53
CA GLU A 347 10.70 20.86 -21.08
C GLU A 347 9.53 19.86 -21.20
N ARG A 348 8.32 20.26 -20.80
CA ARG A 348 7.10 19.42 -20.74
C ARG A 348 7.28 18.12 -19.94
N LEU A 349 7.95 18.21 -18.80
CA LEU A 349 8.16 17.09 -17.90
C LEU A 349 7.12 17.06 -16.78
N PRO A 350 6.63 15.88 -16.37
CA PRO A 350 5.89 15.76 -15.12
C PRO A 350 6.79 16.10 -13.92
N VAL A 351 6.21 16.63 -12.85
CA VAL A 351 6.94 17.00 -11.62
C VAL A 351 6.60 16.07 -10.47
N VAL A 352 7.60 15.52 -9.79
CA VAL A 352 7.45 14.78 -8.53
C VAL A 352 8.29 15.44 -7.44
N ILE A 353 7.69 15.83 -6.31
CA ILE A 353 8.42 16.42 -5.19
C ILE A 353 8.24 15.59 -3.93
N PHE A 354 9.34 15.00 -3.44
CA PHE A 354 9.45 14.39 -2.12
C PHE A 354 9.65 15.49 -1.09
N THR A 355 8.60 15.74 -0.32
CA THR A 355 8.53 16.86 0.61
C THR A 355 8.94 16.39 2.00
N ALA A 356 9.88 17.11 2.59
CA ALA A 356 10.33 16.97 3.97
C ALA A 356 10.67 18.37 4.48
N SER A 357 9.90 18.90 5.42
CA SER A 357 10.15 20.21 5.98
C SER A 357 9.62 20.40 7.41
N GLY A 358 10.47 21.00 8.26
CA GLY A 358 10.08 21.60 9.53
C GLY A 358 9.37 22.96 9.41
N GLY A 359 9.18 23.50 8.20
CA GLY A 359 8.51 24.77 7.94
C GLY A 359 9.40 25.83 7.30
N ALA A 360 9.06 27.11 7.47
CA ALA A 360 9.83 28.21 6.90
C ALA A 360 11.14 28.45 7.68
N ARG A 361 12.21 28.84 6.97
CA ARG A 361 13.51 29.13 7.58
C ARG A 361 13.48 30.50 8.24
N MET A 362 13.35 30.51 9.57
CA MET A 362 13.16 31.73 10.36
C MET A 362 14.35 32.70 10.28
N GLN A 363 15.55 32.20 10.01
CA GLN A 363 16.78 33.00 9.87
C GLN A 363 16.71 33.99 8.71
N GLU A 364 15.86 33.73 7.70
CA GLU A 364 15.65 34.61 6.54
C GLU A 364 14.32 35.37 6.60
N GLY A 365 13.51 35.13 7.63
CA GLY A 365 12.26 35.85 7.92
C GLY A 365 11.25 35.86 6.77
N LEU A 366 10.81 37.05 6.37
CA LEU A 366 9.76 37.21 5.35
C LEU A 366 10.17 36.70 3.97
N VAL A 367 11.47 36.63 3.67
CA VAL A 367 11.93 36.10 2.37
C VAL A 367 11.57 34.62 2.24
N SER A 368 11.70 33.83 3.32
CA SER A 368 11.24 32.45 3.38
C SER A 368 9.74 32.32 3.16
N LEU A 369 8.95 33.25 3.71
CA LEU A 369 7.49 33.28 3.51
C LEU A 369 7.14 33.53 2.04
N MET A 370 7.84 34.46 1.37
CA MET A 370 7.58 34.79 -0.03
C MET A 370 7.89 33.64 -1.00
N GLN A 371 8.73 32.69 -0.60
CA GLN A 371 8.97 31.49 -1.41
C GLN A 371 7.73 30.62 -1.59
N MET A 372 6.80 30.61 -0.62
CA MET A 372 5.51 29.91 -0.76
C MET A 372 4.73 30.43 -1.96
N ALA A 373 4.63 31.76 -2.08
CA ALA A 373 3.93 32.40 -3.19
C ALA A 373 4.67 32.16 -4.52
N LYS A 374 6.00 32.29 -4.52
CA LYS A 374 6.83 32.07 -5.70
C LYS A 374 6.63 30.69 -6.30
N VAL A 375 6.74 29.63 -5.48
CA VAL A 375 6.57 28.25 -5.98
C VAL A 375 5.13 28.00 -6.42
N SER A 376 4.13 28.56 -5.71
CA SER A 376 2.73 28.45 -6.10
C SER A 376 2.47 29.06 -7.49
N CYS A 377 3.09 30.21 -7.81
CA CYS A 377 3.00 30.82 -9.15
C CYS A 377 3.66 29.95 -10.22
N ALA A 378 4.76 29.26 -9.92
CA ALA A 378 5.38 28.33 -10.88
C ALA A 378 4.48 27.11 -11.14
N LEU A 379 3.89 26.54 -10.08
CA LEU A 379 2.98 25.40 -10.17
C LEU A 379 1.67 25.73 -10.89
N GLU A 380 1.17 26.95 -10.74
CA GLU A 380 0.00 27.39 -11.49
C GLU A 380 0.28 27.37 -13.00
N ARG A 381 1.41 27.91 -13.45
CA ARG A 381 1.79 27.88 -14.88
C ARG A 381 2.01 26.44 -15.38
N HIS A 382 2.55 25.58 -14.53
CA HIS A 382 2.67 24.16 -14.81
C HIS A 382 1.31 23.48 -15.01
N ALA A 383 0.32 23.86 -14.19
CA ALA A 383 -1.04 23.39 -14.30
C ALA A 383 -1.75 23.93 -15.54
N GLU A 384 -1.55 25.20 -15.92
CA GLU A 384 -2.05 25.78 -17.17
C GLU A 384 -1.48 25.06 -18.41
N ALA A 385 -0.22 24.62 -18.33
CA ALA A 385 0.42 23.79 -19.35
C ALA A 385 -0.11 22.33 -19.39
N ARG A 386 -1.05 21.98 -18.49
CA ARG A 386 -1.66 20.65 -18.33
C ARG A 386 -0.67 19.54 -17.97
N LEU A 387 0.40 19.89 -17.27
CA LEU A 387 1.39 18.93 -16.82
C LEU A 387 1.09 18.47 -15.38
N PRO A 388 1.37 17.19 -15.04
CA PRO A 388 1.03 16.64 -13.74
C PRO A 388 2.09 16.99 -12.70
N TYR A 389 1.61 17.42 -11.53
CA TYR A 389 2.42 17.59 -10.33
C TYR A 389 2.00 16.60 -9.25
N ILE A 390 2.91 15.72 -8.84
CA ILE A 390 2.73 14.74 -7.78
C ILE A 390 3.56 15.14 -6.56
N SER A 391 2.90 15.33 -5.42
CA SER A 391 3.55 15.60 -4.13
C SER A 391 3.63 14.32 -3.32
N VAL A 392 4.82 13.98 -2.82
CA VAL A 392 5.04 12.83 -1.95
C VAL A 392 5.47 13.33 -0.57
N LEU A 393 4.57 13.25 0.41
CA LEU A 393 4.77 13.76 1.76
C LEU A 393 5.54 12.74 2.60
N THR A 394 6.68 13.18 3.14
CA THR A 394 7.57 12.35 3.97
C THR A 394 7.72 12.95 5.37
N ASP A 395 8.31 12.17 6.29
CA ASP A 395 8.45 12.60 7.69
C ASP A 395 9.62 13.59 7.91
N PRO A 396 9.38 14.78 8.47
CA PRO A 396 8.09 15.47 8.66
C PRO A 396 7.78 16.42 7.50
N THR A 397 6.51 16.74 7.27
CA THR A 397 6.06 17.78 6.34
C THR A 397 5.16 18.75 7.10
N THR A 398 5.67 19.95 7.39
CA THR A 398 4.96 20.92 8.25
C THR A 398 5.10 22.38 7.81
N GLY A 399 4.31 23.27 8.42
CA GLY A 399 4.52 24.72 8.32
C GLY A 399 4.18 25.30 6.94
N GLY A 400 4.95 26.31 6.53
CA GLY A 400 4.75 27.00 5.25
C GLY A 400 4.81 26.08 4.02
N VAL A 401 5.55 24.97 4.10
CA VAL A 401 5.61 23.98 3.02
C VAL A 401 4.28 23.23 2.89
N THR A 402 3.67 22.79 3.99
CA THR A 402 2.30 22.22 3.96
C THR A 402 1.25 23.22 3.48
N ALA A 403 1.43 24.50 3.79
CA ALA A 403 0.52 25.57 3.36
C ALA A 403 0.82 26.10 1.94
N SER A 404 1.62 25.38 1.15
CA SER A 404 1.96 25.74 -0.23
C SER A 404 2.15 24.48 -1.08
N PHE A 405 3.28 24.32 -1.76
CA PHE A 405 3.48 23.34 -2.82
C PHE A 405 3.25 21.90 -2.39
N ALA A 406 3.46 21.55 -1.11
CA ALA A 406 3.21 20.19 -0.63
C ALA A 406 1.75 19.73 -0.80
N MET A 407 0.80 20.66 -0.71
CA MET A 407 -0.65 20.38 -0.81
C MET A 407 -1.27 20.87 -2.13
N GLN A 408 -0.44 21.33 -3.07
CA GLN A 408 -0.88 21.82 -4.39
C GLN A 408 -0.73 20.78 -5.50
N GLY A 409 -0.39 19.53 -5.14
CA GLY A 409 -0.29 18.41 -6.09
C GLY A 409 -1.62 18.10 -6.77
N ASP A 410 -1.59 17.69 -8.03
CA ASP A 410 -2.71 17.01 -8.67
C ASP A 410 -3.00 15.70 -7.96
N VAL A 411 -1.95 14.99 -7.52
CA VAL A 411 -1.99 13.82 -6.64
C VAL A 411 -1.06 14.06 -5.45
N ILE A 412 -1.56 13.81 -4.24
CA ILE A 412 -0.83 13.96 -2.98
C ILE A 412 -0.72 12.58 -2.31
N LEU A 413 0.46 12.00 -2.37
CA LEU A 413 0.80 10.74 -1.73
C LEU A 413 1.49 11.02 -0.39
N ALA A 414 1.39 10.09 0.56
CA ALA A 414 2.16 10.14 1.80
C ALA A 414 2.79 8.79 2.13
N GLU A 415 3.95 8.83 2.79
CA GLU A 415 4.49 7.63 3.43
C GLU A 415 3.72 7.30 4.72
N PRO A 416 3.57 6.00 5.05
CA PRO A 416 2.97 5.58 6.32
C PRO A 416 3.59 6.27 7.53
N ARG A 417 2.74 6.70 8.46
CA ARG A 417 3.10 7.41 9.70
C ARG A 417 3.89 8.72 9.52
N ALA A 418 4.00 9.27 8.31
CA ALA A 418 4.63 10.57 8.13
C ALA A 418 3.91 11.65 8.93
N LEU A 419 4.66 12.52 9.62
CA LEU A 419 4.07 13.66 10.32
C LEU A 419 3.72 14.76 9.31
N ILE A 420 2.43 15.05 9.14
CA ILE A 420 1.88 16.02 8.19
C ILE A 420 1.00 17.02 8.96
N GLY A 421 1.37 18.31 8.96
CA GLY A 421 0.53 19.29 9.62
C GLY A 421 0.96 20.75 9.52
N PHE A 422 -0.01 21.65 9.57
CA PHE A 422 0.23 23.10 9.46
C PHE A 422 1.13 23.64 10.58
N ALA A 423 0.83 23.31 11.83
CA ALA A 423 1.63 23.70 12.99
C ALA A 423 2.14 22.46 13.72
N GLY A 424 3.35 22.50 14.26
CA GLY A 424 3.89 21.36 15.00
C GLY A 424 3.06 21.02 16.23
N GLN A 425 2.88 19.72 16.51
CA GLN A 425 2.09 19.20 17.63
C GLN A 425 2.39 19.89 18.98
N ARG A 426 3.67 20.21 19.24
CA ARG A 426 4.09 20.93 20.45
C ARG A 426 3.44 22.31 20.55
N VAL A 427 3.46 23.08 19.46
CA VAL A 427 2.88 24.44 19.41
C VAL A 427 1.38 24.39 19.66
N ILE A 428 0.69 23.41 19.07
CA ILE A 428 -0.74 23.24 19.25
C ILE A 428 -1.05 22.90 20.70
N ARG A 429 -0.35 21.91 21.29
CA ARG A 429 -0.50 21.50 22.70
C ARG A 429 -0.29 22.67 23.66
N ASP A 430 0.74 23.48 23.39
CA ASP A 430 1.06 24.67 24.18
C ASP A 430 -0.02 25.75 24.08
N THR A 431 -0.76 25.80 22.95
CA THR A 431 -1.84 26.78 22.71
C THR A 431 -3.17 26.32 23.32
N ILE A 432 -3.60 25.09 23.03
CA ILE A 432 -4.92 24.59 23.46
C ILE A 432 -4.91 24.03 24.90
N LYS A 433 -3.73 23.77 25.47
CA LYS A 433 -3.53 23.18 26.81
C LYS A 433 -4.24 21.84 27.03
N GLN A 434 -4.32 21.03 25.97
CA GLN A 434 -4.93 19.70 25.98
C GLN A 434 -3.97 18.67 25.36
N GLU A 435 -4.10 17.41 25.76
CA GLU A 435 -3.41 16.32 25.07
C GLU A 435 -3.99 16.13 23.67
N LEU A 436 -3.11 15.87 22.71
CA LEU A 436 -3.52 15.63 21.34
C LEU A 436 -3.90 14.16 21.18
N PRO A 437 -4.93 13.84 20.37
CA PRO A 437 -5.30 12.46 20.08
C PRO A 437 -4.11 11.65 19.54
N GLU A 438 -4.11 10.34 19.82
CA GLU A 438 -3.18 9.42 19.19
C GLU A 438 -3.35 9.47 17.66
N GLY A 439 -2.24 9.45 16.92
CA GLY A 439 -2.27 9.56 15.45
C GLY A 439 -2.54 10.96 14.91
N PHE A 440 -2.78 11.99 15.75
CA PHE A 440 -2.96 13.36 15.27
C PHE A 440 -1.80 13.80 14.38
N GLN A 441 -2.10 14.36 13.19
CA GLN A 441 -1.11 14.75 12.17
C GLN A 441 -0.28 13.62 11.57
N THR A 442 -0.63 12.34 11.73
CA THR A 442 0.00 11.31 10.89
C THR A 442 -0.61 11.26 9.49
N ALA A 443 0.03 10.56 8.56
CA ALA A 443 -0.52 10.31 7.24
C ALA A 443 -1.90 9.65 7.29
N GLU A 444 -2.12 8.72 8.22
CA GLU A 444 -3.41 8.06 8.44
C GLU A 444 -4.49 9.06 8.88
N PHE A 445 -4.14 9.98 9.77
CA PHE A 445 -5.04 11.07 10.15
C PHE A 445 -5.35 11.98 8.95
N ALA A 446 -4.34 12.32 8.15
CA ALA A 446 -4.52 13.15 6.96
C ALA A 446 -5.43 12.49 5.92
N LEU A 447 -5.30 11.17 5.72
CA LEU A 447 -6.15 10.40 4.80
C LEU A 447 -7.60 10.35 5.30
N GLU A 448 -7.83 10.03 6.58
CA GLU A 448 -9.17 9.96 7.18
C GLU A 448 -9.91 11.30 7.08
N HIS A 449 -9.20 12.42 7.21
CA HIS A 449 -9.75 13.77 7.10
C HIS A 449 -9.67 14.33 5.68
N GLY A 450 -9.42 13.46 4.68
CA GLY A 450 -9.47 13.79 3.26
C GLY A 450 -8.44 14.82 2.78
N LEU A 451 -7.33 14.99 3.48
CA LEU A 451 -6.30 15.99 3.18
C LEU A 451 -5.28 15.50 2.13
N ILE A 452 -5.15 14.19 1.96
CA ILE A 452 -4.23 13.54 1.02
C ILE A 452 -4.99 12.50 0.19
N ASP A 453 -4.43 12.11 -0.95
CA ASP A 453 -5.07 11.18 -1.88
C ASP A 453 -4.78 9.71 -1.56
N ALA A 454 -3.58 9.36 -1.11
CA ALA A 454 -3.26 7.98 -0.75
C ALA A 454 -2.04 7.88 0.18
N ILE A 455 -2.00 6.80 0.95
CA ILE A 455 -0.80 6.37 1.68
C ILE A 455 -0.16 5.23 0.91
N VAL A 456 1.12 5.34 0.61
CA VAL A 456 1.84 4.36 -0.21
C VAL A 456 3.07 3.87 0.54
N GLU A 457 3.16 2.55 0.75
CA GLU A 457 4.33 1.92 1.35
C GLU A 457 5.54 2.08 0.41
N ARG A 458 6.75 2.24 0.95
CA ARG A 458 7.93 2.57 0.12
C ARG A 458 8.23 1.55 -0.98
N GLY A 459 8.05 0.26 -0.69
CA GLY A 459 8.27 -0.81 -1.68
C GLY A 459 7.31 -0.75 -2.87
N GLU A 460 6.15 -0.08 -2.72
CA GLU A 460 5.16 0.10 -3.78
C GLU A 460 5.25 1.48 -4.45
N LEU A 461 5.95 2.43 -3.81
CA LEU A 461 5.98 3.84 -4.20
C LEU A 461 6.51 4.06 -5.62
N ARG A 462 7.60 3.37 -6.00
CA ARG A 462 8.14 3.45 -7.36
C ARG A 462 7.12 2.96 -8.40
N GLY A 463 6.42 1.87 -8.13
CA GLY A 463 5.38 1.31 -9.01
C GLY A 463 4.17 2.24 -9.14
N THR A 464 3.69 2.77 -8.02
CA THR A 464 2.58 3.73 -8.00
C THR A 464 2.91 5.01 -8.76
N LEU A 465 4.10 5.57 -8.57
CA LEU A 465 4.56 6.74 -9.33
C LEU A 465 4.65 6.42 -10.83
N ALA A 466 5.22 5.27 -11.22
CA ALA A 466 5.29 4.86 -12.61
C ALA A 466 3.91 4.78 -13.27
N HIS A 467 2.93 4.17 -12.60
CA HIS A 467 1.56 4.07 -13.11
C HIS A 467 0.86 5.43 -13.19
N LEU A 468 1.02 6.30 -12.19
CA LEU A 468 0.47 7.66 -12.23
C LEU A 468 1.08 8.47 -13.38
N LEU A 469 2.39 8.42 -13.57
CA LEU A 469 3.08 9.10 -14.67
C LEU A 469 2.59 8.59 -16.03
N ALA A 470 2.49 7.27 -16.18
CA ALA A 470 1.97 6.63 -17.39
C ALA A 470 0.54 7.05 -17.75
N LEU A 471 -0.35 7.08 -16.75
CA LEU A 471 -1.74 7.50 -16.93
C LEU A 471 -1.86 8.95 -17.45
N HIS A 472 -0.99 9.85 -16.98
CA HIS A 472 -0.99 11.25 -17.41
C HIS A 472 -0.28 11.44 -18.76
N LEU A 473 0.79 10.69 -19.02
CA LEU A 473 1.50 10.74 -20.30
C LEU A 473 0.64 10.20 -21.46
N ALA A 474 -0.08 9.10 -21.24
CA ALA A 474 -0.99 8.54 -22.24
C ALA A 474 -2.09 9.53 -22.65
N THR A 475 -2.55 10.37 -21.72
CA THR A 475 -3.54 11.41 -22.02
C THR A 475 -2.92 12.63 -22.70
N GLU A 476 -1.69 13.02 -22.37
CA GLU A 476 -0.99 14.10 -23.06
C GLU A 476 -0.79 13.78 -24.56
N ALA A 477 -0.34 12.55 -24.86
CA ALA A 477 -0.20 12.07 -26.23
C ALA A 477 -1.53 12.15 -27.00
N ALA A 478 -2.64 11.77 -26.36
CA ALA A 478 -3.97 11.86 -26.97
C ALA A 478 -4.45 13.32 -27.19
N VAL A 479 -4.04 14.26 -26.32
CA VAL A 479 -4.40 15.69 -26.44
C VAL A 479 -3.59 16.40 -27.54
N ARG A 480 -2.43 15.88 -27.94
CA ARG A 480 -1.69 16.32 -29.13
C ARG A 480 -2.42 15.87 -30.40
N ALA A 481 -3.53 16.53 -30.72
CA ALA A 481 -4.36 16.18 -31.89
C ALA A 481 -3.67 16.45 -33.25
N GLU A 482 -2.54 17.17 -33.26
CA GLU A 482 -1.78 17.50 -34.47
C GLU A 482 -0.34 17.03 -34.29
N HIS A 483 0.06 16.00 -35.05
CA HIS A 483 1.44 15.53 -35.14
C HIS A 483 2.04 16.01 -36.47
N GLU A 484 3.20 16.64 -36.41
CA GLU A 484 3.97 17.03 -37.58
C GLU A 484 4.78 15.82 -38.12
N PRO A 485 5.04 15.75 -39.44
CA PRO A 485 5.93 14.73 -40.00
C PRO A 485 7.33 14.80 -39.37
N GLY A 486 7.71 13.76 -38.63
CA GLY A 486 8.95 13.64 -37.85
C GLY A 486 8.72 13.54 -36.34
N ASP A 487 7.52 13.83 -35.84
CA ASP A 487 7.21 13.76 -34.41
C ASP A 487 7.33 12.34 -33.88
N ARG A 488 7.87 12.19 -32.67
CA ARG A 488 8.01 10.92 -31.97
C ARG A 488 7.24 10.95 -30.66
N ASP A 489 6.32 10.01 -30.49
CA ASP A 489 5.61 9.84 -29.21
C ASP A 489 5.80 8.45 -28.62
N ILE A 490 5.81 8.45 -27.29
CA ILE A 490 5.87 7.26 -26.46
C ILE A 490 4.45 6.81 -26.17
N LEU A 491 4.04 5.68 -26.72
CA LEU A 491 2.81 4.99 -26.36
C LEU A 491 3.05 4.18 -25.09
N VAL A 492 2.29 4.51 -24.05
CA VAL A 492 2.36 3.84 -22.76
C VAL A 492 1.08 3.04 -22.53
N SER A 493 1.23 1.79 -22.11
CA SER A 493 0.14 0.94 -21.63
C SER A 493 0.41 0.48 -20.19
N TYR A 494 -0.61 -0.08 -19.54
CA TYR A 494 -0.47 -0.69 -18.23
C TYR A 494 0.58 -1.83 -18.23
N GLU A 495 0.55 -2.69 -19.25
CA GLU A 495 1.46 -3.81 -19.42
C GLU A 495 2.91 -3.34 -19.63
N ALA A 496 3.13 -2.32 -20.47
CA ALA A 496 4.46 -1.78 -20.71
C ALA A 496 5.10 -1.24 -19.41
N VAL A 497 4.30 -0.60 -18.55
CA VAL A 497 4.79 -0.16 -17.22
C VAL A 497 5.14 -1.37 -16.35
N ARG A 498 4.30 -2.39 -16.30
CA ARG A 498 4.58 -3.61 -15.51
C ARG A 498 5.86 -4.31 -15.96
N GLU A 499 6.02 -4.49 -17.27
CA GLU A 499 7.22 -5.10 -17.85
C GLU A 499 8.48 -4.29 -17.52
N ASN A 500 8.42 -2.96 -17.60
CA ASN A 500 9.54 -2.09 -17.23
C ASN A 500 9.85 -2.12 -15.73
N LEU A 501 8.83 -2.20 -14.87
CA LEU A 501 9.03 -2.37 -13.43
C LEU A 501 9.70 -3.71 -13.10
N GLU A 502 9.36 -4.78 -13.83
CA GLU A 502 9.86 -6.14 -13.57
C GLU A 502 11.24 -6.42 -14.21
N HIS A 503 11.49 -5.87 -15.40
CA HIS A 503 12.66 -6.23 -16.22
C HIS A 503 13.60 -5.07 -16.54
N GLY A 504 13.20 -3.81 -16.34
CA GLY A 504 14.03 -2.64 -16.62
C GLY A 504 14.36 -2.48 -18.11
N THR A 505 13.47 -2.95 -19.00
CA THR A 505 13.74 -3.11 -20.43
C THR A 505 13.47 -1.88 -21.30
N ASP A 506 12.98 -0.78 -20.71
CA ASP A 506 12.55 0.46 -21.38
C ASP A 506 11.67 0.19 -22.63
N THR A 507 10.70 -0.72 -22.49
CA THR A 507 9.88 -1.29 -23.58
C THR A 507 8.79 -0.36 -24.12
N TYR A 508 8.86 0.94 -23.83
CA TYR A 508 7.81 1.83 -24.30
C TYR A 508 7.81 1.93 -25.83
N ASN A 509 6.62 1.77 -26.41
CA ASN A 509 6.47 1.79 -27.86
C ASN A 509 6.65 3.22 -28.37
N THR A 510 7.59 3.45 -29.28
CA THR A 510 7.77 4.77 -29.91
C THR A 510 7.15 4.76 -31.30
N VAL A 511 6.24 5.69 -31.57
CA VAL A 511 5.70 5.93 -32.91
C VAL A 511 6.37 7.16 -33.49
N THR A 512 6.85 7.08 -34.75
CA THR A 512 7.28 8.24 -35.52
C THR A 512 6.20 8.58 -36.55
N TYR A 513 5.57 9.73 -36.41
CA TYR A 513 4.54 10.21 -37.33
C TYR A 513 5.24 10.74 -38.60
N GLY A 514 4.88 10.24 -39.78
CA GLY A 514 5.52 10.63 -41.06
C GLY A 514 5.79 9.46 -42.02
N ASP A 515 5.99 8.24 -41.49
CA ASP A 515 6.23 7.01 -42.29
C ASP A 515 5.06 6.00 -42.22
N LEU A 516 3.99 6.33 -41.49
CA LEU A 516 2.76 5.53 -41.47
C LEU A 516 2.04 5.69 -42.81
N ALA A 517 2.34 4.81 -43.76
CA ALA A 517 1.54 4.67 -44.96
C ALA A 517 0.09 4.37 -44.55
N VAL A 518 -0.82 5.31 -44.81
CA VAL A 518 -2.26 5.04 -44.75
C VAL A 518 -2.59 4.15 -45.96
N GLU A 519 -2.24 2.86 -45.86
CA GLU A 519 -2.84 1.88 -46.74
C GLU A 519 -4.28 1.68 -46.27
N GLY A 520 -5.22 2.12 -47.11
CA GLY A 520 -6.65 2.04 -46.83
C GLY A 520 -7.06 0.59 -46.54
N PHE A 521 -7.34 0.30 -45.28
CA PHE A 521 -7.96 -0.94 -44.88
C PHE A 521 -9.40 -0.98 -45.40
N ALA A 522 -9.58 -1.64 -46.54
CA ALA A 522 -10.87 -2.10 -46.99
C ALA A 522 -11.35 -3.22 -46.04
N PHE A 523 -12.39 -2.96 -45.25
CA PHE A 523 -13.06 -3.98 -44.46
C PHE A 523 -13.67 -5.04 -45.39
N GLY A 524 -12.97 -6.18 -45.53
CA GLY A 524 -13.49 -7.41 -46.09
C GLY A 524 -14.33 -8.15 -45.06
N ALA A 525 -15.57 -8.46 -45.42
CA ALA A 525 -16.53 -9.17 -44.61
C ALA A 525 -16.10 -10.62 -44.27
N GLY A 526 -16.32 -11.02 -43.01
CA GLY A 526 -16.79 -12.35 -42.62
C GLY A 526 -15.76 -13.49 -42.53
N GLU A 527 -15.56 -13.99 -41.31
CA GLU A 527 -15.30 -15.39 -40.86
C GLU A 527 -14.58 -15.27 -39.49
N GLY A 528 -15.13 -15.60 -38.33
CA GLY A 528 -15.81 -16.84 -37.94
C GLY A 528 -14.86 -17.72 -37.12
N TRP A 529 -14.45 -17.30 -35.90
CA TRP A 529 -13.57 -18.13 -35.05
C TRP A 529 -14.36 -18.75 -33.88
N GLY A 530 -14.56 -20.07 -33.97
CA GLY A 530 -15.19 -20.89 -32.93
C GLY A 530 -14.22 -21.33 -31.81
N PRO A 531 -14.75 -21.78 -30.66
CA PRO A 531 -14.01 -21.86 -29.41
C PRO A 531 -13.29 -23.20 -29.25
N LEU A 532 -12.04 -23.20 -28.81
CA LEU A 532 -11.36 -24.37 -28.22
C LEU A 532 -10.13 -23.90 -27.45
N GLY A 533 -10.13 -24.07 -26.14
CA GLY A 533 -8.93 -23.82 -25.34
C GLY A 533 -9.07 -23.66 -23.83
N LEU A 534 -10.27 -23.78 -23.24
CA LEU A 534 -10.44 -23.85 -21.79
C LEU A 534 -10.01 -25.24 -21.30
N LYS A 535 -8.79 -25.37 -20.72
CA LYS A 535 -8.43 -26.33 -19.65
C LYS A 535 -6.94 -26.21 -19.25
N ARG A 536 -6.66 -25.33 -18.30
CA ARG A 536 -5.51 -25.27 -17.35
C ARG A 536 -5.40 -23.81 -16.92
N ARG A 537 -5.47 -23.37 -15.66
CA ARG A 537 -5.30 -24.00 -14.35
C ARG A 537 -6.01 -23.10 -13.34
N ILE A 538 -6.93 -23.68 -12.58
CA ILE A 538 -7.25 -23.26 -11.22
C ILE A 538 -6.32 -24.09 -10.34
N SER A 539 -5.44 -23.43 -9.59
CA SER A 539 -4.83 -23.91 -8.34
C SER A 539 -3.80 -22.87 -7.90
N ASP A 540 -4.21 -21.94 -7.04
CA ASP A 540 -3.51 -21.54 -5.81
C ASP A 540 -3.82 -20.09 -5.44
N LEU A 541 -4.99 -19.93 -4.83
CA LEU A 541 -5.34 -18.78 -4.02
C LEU A 541 -5.76 -19.32 -2.64
N ALA A 542 -4.82 -19.40 -1.72
CA ALA A 542 -5.11 -19.51 -0.29
C ALA A 542 -3.86 -19.16 0.54
N GLY A 543 -3.87 -17.96 1.13
CA GLY A 543 -3.05 -17.69 2.30
C GLY A 543 -2.56 -16.26 2.40
N ARG A 544 -3.36 -15.37 3.01
CA ARG A 544 -2.98 -14.51 4.14
C ARG A 544 -3.99 -13.39 4.37
N LEU A 545 -4.94 -13.68 5.26
CA LEU A 545 -5.62 -12.70 6.10
C LEU A 545 -5.42 -13.22 7.52
N ASP A 546 -4.75 -12.44 8.37
CA ASP A 546 -5.35 -11.90 9.59
C ASP A 546 -4.32 -11.15 10.44
N ARG A 547 -4.81 -10.06 11.07
CA ARG A 547 -4.30 -9.29 12.22
C ARG A 547 -4.25 -7.78 11.93
N ARG A 548 -5.38 -7.11 12.16
CA ARG A 548 -5.44 -5.79 12.80
C ARG A 548 -6.87 -5.51 13.28
N GLY A 549 -7.12 -5.86 14.54
CA GLY A 549 -8.39 -5.60 15.22
C GLY A 549 -8.15 -5.21 16.68
N ALA A 550 -7.77 -3.96 16.92
CA ALA A 550 -7.72 -3.38 18.27
C ALA A 550 -7.86 -1.84 18.27
N ALA A 551 -8.78 -1.29 17.48
CA ALA A 551 -9.23 0.10 17.62
C ALA A 551 -10.75 0.28 17.42
N SER A 552 -11.41 -0.69 16.77
CA SER A 552 -12.86 -0.65 16.47
C SER A 552 -13.81 -0.90 17.65
N ARG A 553 -13.33 -1.31 18.84
CA ARG A 553 -14.21 -1.61 19.98
C ARG A 553 -14.71 -0.37 20.73
N LYS A 554 -13.90 0.69 20.83
CA LYS A 554 -14.29 1.91 21.59
C LYS A 554 -15.23 2.84 20.81
N ARG A 555 -15.19 2.81 19.48
CA ARG A 555 -16.13 3.55 18.61
C ARG A 555 -17.51 2.87 18.58
N LEU A 556 -17.52 1.54 18.59
CA LEU A 556 -18.75 0.73 18.64
C LEU A 556 -19.54 0.94 19.94
N GLU A 557 -18.86 1.01 21.08
CA GLU A 557 -19.51 1.27 22.38
C GLU A 557 -20.06 2.69 22.52
N ARG A 558 -19.43 3.69 21.88
CA ARG A 558 -19.90 5.09 21.92
C ARG A 558 -21.14 5.29 21.03
N VAL A 559 -21.14 4.73 19.82
CA VAL A 559 -22.28 4.78 18.88
C VAL A 559 -23.49 4.01 19.42
N LEU A 560 -23.27 2.94 20.18
CA LEU A 560 -24.36 2.20 20.86
C LEU A 560 -24.88 2.91 22.11
N SER A 561 -24.12 3.84 22.70
CA SER A 561 -24.50 4.57 23.92
C SER A 561 -25.27 5.87 23.65
N GLU A 562 -25.11 6.47 22.47
CA GLU A 562 -25.80 7.69 22.05
C GLU A 562 -26.95 7.30 21.12
N GLY A 563 -28.02 6.79 21.72
CA GLY A 563 -29.27 6.48 21.03
C GLY A 563 -29.89 7.71 20.40
N GLY A 564 -29.83 7.77 19.07
CA GLY A 564 -30.45 8.79 18.25
C GLY A 564 -30.41 8.41 16.75
N PHE A 565 -30.68 7.15 16.42
CA PHE A 565 -30.94 6.73 15.05
C PHE A 565 -32.45 6.54 14.89
N ASP A 566 -33.10 7.47 14.19
CA ASP A 566 -34.49 7.30 13.79
C ASP A 566 -34.54 6.38 12.56
N ALA A 567 -34.81 5.11 12.84
CA ALA A 567 -34.87 4.01 11.89
C ALA A 567 -36.18 3.96 11.07
N GLU A 568 -36.85 5.09 10.80
CA GLU A 568 -38.08 5.06 9.98
C GLU A 568 -37.86 4.87 8.46
N ALA A 569 -36.61 4.86 7.99
CA ALA A 569 -36.28 4.61 6.57
C ALA A 569 -35.76 3.19 6.25
N GLY A 570 -35.43 2.34 7.23
CA GLY A 570 -34.87 1.01 6.98
C GLY A 570 -35.34 -0.01 8.01
N VAL A 571 -36.35 -0.82 7.66
CA VAL A 571 -36.81 -1.91 8.51
C VAL A 571 -36.27 -3.26 8.02
N SER A 572 -35.80 -4.02 9.00
CA SER A 572 -35.41 -5.44 8.98
C SER A 572 -36.32 -6.34 8.13
N LEU A 573 -35.69 -7.26 7.38
CA LEU A 573 -36.31 -8.24 6.48
C LEU A 573 -36.86 -9.50 7.18
N GLU A 574 -37.04 -9.52 8.49
CA GLU A 574 -37.56 -10.68 9.22
C GLU A 574 -38.96 -10.39 9.77
N GLY A 575 -39.98 -10.46 8.91
CA GLY A 575 -41.37 -10.34 9.36
C GLY A 575 -42.46 -10.32 8.28
N ALA A 576 -42.13 -10.08 7.01
CA ALA A 576 -43.13 -9.98 5.94
C ALA A 576 -43.39 -11.31 5.18
N ALA A 577 -43.17 -12.45 5.83
CA ALA A 577 -43.48 -13.77 5.29
C ALA A 577 -44.63 -14.43 6.06
N ALA A 578 -45.79 -13.75 6.15
CA ALA A 578 -47.05 -14.42 6.47
C ALA A 578 -48.26 -13.51 6.14
N SER A 579 -49.20 -14.09 5.40
CA SER A 579 -50.58 -13.64 5.14
C SER A 579 -50.79 -12.53 4.10
N GLY A 580 -51.06 -12.99 2.87
CA GLY A 580 -51.65 -12.22 1.78
C GLY A 580 -52.01 -13.20 0.66
N ASP A 581 -53.22 -13.77 0.75
CA ASP A 581 -53.76 -14.77 -0.16
C ASP A 581 -54.05 -14.17 -1.56
N GLY A 582 -53.55 -14.87 -2.59
CA GLY A 582 -54.17 -15.03 -3.91
C GLY A 582 -54.65 -13.80 -4.68
N GLY A 583 -53.73 -13.17 -5.40
CA GLY A 583 -54.04 -12.37 -6.60
C GLY A 583 -52.82 -12.26 -7.50
N GLU A 584 -52.70 -13.14 -8.50
CA GLU A 584 -51.68 -13.03 -9.55
C GLU A 584 -51.87 -11.70 -10.32
N VAL A 585 -51.10 -10.68 -9.95
CA VAL A 585 -50.89 -9.49 -10.77
C VAL A 585 -49.83 -9.86 -11.80
N ALA A 586 -50.22 -10.02 -13.05
CA ALA A 586 -49.29 -10.12 -14.16
C ALA A 586 -48.37 -8.88 -14.19
N GLY A 587 -47.10 -9.10 -13.81
CA GLY A 587 -45.91 -8.39 -14.28
C GLY A 587 -45.71 -6.92 -13.87
N ASN A 588 -45.61 -6.60 -12.57
CA ASN A 588 -45.07 -5.30 -12.15
C ASN A 588 -43.53 -5.29 -12.26
N ARG A 589 -43.04 -5.06 -13.47
CA ARG A 589 -41.61 -5.05 -13.81
C ARG A 589 -40.80 -4.05 -12.97
N ALA A 590 -41.37 -2.89 -12.67
CA ALA A 590 -40.72 -1.88 -11.85
C ALA A 590 -40.47 -2.39 -10.42
N TRP A 591 -41.47 -3.03 -9.80
CA TRP A 591 -41.33 -3.60 -8.46
C TRP A 591 -40.35 -4.77 -8.43
N GLU A 592 -40.38 -5.64 -9.44
CA GLU A 592 -39.39 -6.72 -9.58
C GLU A 592 -37.96 -6.16 -9.67
N SER A 593 -37.75 -5.12 -10.48
CA SER A 593 -36.46 -4.45 -10.59
C SER A 593 -36.01 -3.85 -9.25
N VAL A 594 -36.93 -3.24 -8.48
CA VAL A 594 -36.63 -2.74 -7.12
C VAL A 594 -36.15 -3.87 -6.21
N GLN A 595 -36.81 -5.02 -6.22
CA GLN A 595 -36.42 -6.17 -5.41
C GLN A 595 -35.05 -6.73 -5.81
N LEU A 596 -34.76 -6.80 -7.11
CA LEU A 596 -33.48 -7.30 -7.64
C LEU A 596 -32.33 -6.31 -7.43
N ALA A 597 -32.56 -5.00 -7.60
CA ALA A 597 -31.58 -3.95 -7.34
C ALA A 597 -31.17 -3.87 -5.86
N ARG A 598 -32.11 -4.17 -4.96
CA ARG A 598 -31.87 -4.20 -3.50
C ARG A 598 -31.33 -5.53 -2.97
N ASN A 599 -31.11 -6.51 -3.84
CA ASN A 599 -30.54 -7.80 -3.43
C ASN A 599 -29.17 -7.59 -2.80
N THR A 600 -28.97 -8.13 -1.60
CA THR A 600 -27.72 -7.94 -0.83
C THR A 600 -26.50 -8.57 -1.49
N ARG A 601 -26.70 -9.54 -2.40
CA ARG A 601 -25.64 -10.20 -3.17
C ARG A 601 -25.42 -9.57 -4.55
N ARG A 602 -26.14 -8.49 -4.89
CA ARG A 602 -25.90 -7.77 -6.14
C ARG A 602 -24.46 -7.21 -6.12
N PRO A 603 -23.67 -7.38 -7.20
CA PRO A 603 -22.32 -6.85 -7.26
C PRO A 603 -22.33 -5.34 -7.08
N THR A 604 -21.46 -4.84 -6.22
CA THR A 604 -21.27 -3.41 -5.99
C THR A 604 -20.24 -2.84 -6.95
N ALA A 605 -20.08 -1.52 -7.00
CA ALA A 605 -19.21 -0.87 -7.98
C ALA A 605 -17.74 -1.34 -7.91
N LEU A 606 -17.21 -1.64 -6.72
CA LEU A 606 -15.89 -2.26 -6.56
C LEU A 606 -15.76 -3.59 -7.30
N SER A 607 -16.83 -4.39 -7.38
CA SER A 607 -16.80 -5.66 -8.14
C SER A 607 -16.61 -5.42 -9.64
N TYR A 608 -17.07 -4.29 -10.17
CA TYR A 608 -16.89 -3.89 -11.56
C TYR A 608 -15.51 -3.28 -11.79
N ILE A 609 -15.03 -2.44 -10.86
CA ILE A 609 -13.68 -1.88 -10.88
C ILE A 609 -12.65 -3.03 -10.90
N ASP A 610 -12.76 -3.98 -9.97
CA ASP A 610 -11.88 -5.15 -9.88
C ASP A 610 -11.93 -6.04 -11.14
N ALA A 611 -13.05 -6.03 -11.89
CA ALA A 611 -13.26 -6.89 -13.03
C ALA A 611 -12.68 -6.35 -14.35
N PHE A 612 -12.61 -5.03 -14.54
CA PHE A 612 -12.20 -4.46 -15.84
C PHE A 612 -11.43 -3.13 -15.79
N VAL A 613 -11.08 -2.62 -14.61
CA VAL A 613 -10.24 -1.43 -14.49
C VAL A 613 -8.83 -1.85 -14.11
N ASP A 614 -7.94 -1.92 -15.10
CA ASP A 614 -6.57 -2.35 -14.87
C ASP A 614 -5.78 -1.25 -14.15
N GLY A 615 -4.99 -1.64 -13.14
CA GLY A 615 -4.11 -0.74 -12.41
C GLY A 615 -4.84 0.38 -11.66
N PHE A 616 -6.03 0.12 -11.10
CA PHE A 616 -6.80 1.12 -10.38
C PHE A 616 -6.04 1.68 -9.17
N ILE A 617 -5.89 3.00 -9.12
CA ILE A 617 -5.32 3.76 -8.00
C ILE A 617 -6.42 4.64 -7.42
N GLU A 618 -6.91 4.28 -6.22
CA GLU A 618 -7.91 5.08 -5.50
C GLU A 618 -7.31 6.40 -5.00
N LEU A 619 -8.05 7.49 -5.16
CA LEU A 619 -7.67 8.83 -4.74
C LEU A 619 -8.72 9.38 -3.75
N HIS A 620 -8.32 9.44 -2.48
CA HIS A 620 -9.15 9.82 -1.35
C HIS A 620 -9.30 11.33 -1.16
N GLY A 621 -10.29 11.70 -0.35
CA GLY A 621 -10.43 13.02 0.26
C GLY A 621 -11.00 14.11 -0.63
N ASP A 622 -11.74 15.04 -0.04
CA ASP A 622 -12.19 16.25 -0.73
C ASP A 622 -11.23 17.45 -0.63
N ARG A 623 -10.11 17.28 0.10
CA ARG A 623 -9.11 18.31 0.46
C ARG A 623 -9.67 19.45 1.32
N ALA A 624 -10.83 19.25 1.95
CA ALA A 624 -11.48 20.29 2.76
C ALA A 624 -11.88 19.79 4.15
N PHE A 625 -12.55 18.64 4.23
CA PHE A 625 -13.14 18.15 5.48
C PHE A 625 -12.87 16.66 5.73
N GLY A 626 -13.01 15.81 4.71
CA GLY A 626 -13.05 14.36 4.92
C GLY A 626 -12.93 13.54 3.65
N ASP A 627 -12.63 12.25 3.83
CA ASP A 627 -12.86 11.25 2.80
C ASP A 627 -14.21 10.54 3.03
N ASP A 628 -15.01 10.44 1.97
CA ASP A 628 -16.30 9.75 2.02
C ASP A 628 -16.20 8.39 1.32
N GLY A 629 -16.30 7.32 2.11
CA GLY A 629 -16.26 5.94 1.62
C GLY A 629 -17.47 5.53 0.77
N ALA A 630 -18.56 6.30 0.75
CA ALA A 630 -19.67 6.06 -0.16
C ALA A 630 -19.29 6.33 -1.63
N ILE A 631 -18.22 7.08 -1.88
CA ILE A 631 -17.64 7.30 -3.20
C ILE A 631 -16.27 6.64 -3.28
N VAL A 632 -16.08 5.69 -4.19
CA VAL A 632 -14.77 5.20 -4.60
C VAL A 632 -14.40 5.91 -5.89
N ALA A 633 -13.25 6.58 -5.92
CA ALA A 633 -12.85 7.31 -7.11
C ALA A 633 -11.34 7.26 -7.30
N GLY A 634 -10.89 7.17 -8.54
CA GLY A 634 -9.49 6.93 -8.84
C GLY A 634 -9.17 6.92 -10.32
N LEU A 635 -7.94 6.54 -10.63
CA LEU A 635 -7.42 6.48 -11.99
C LEU A 635 -7.14 5.03 -12.38
N GLY A 636 -7.27 4.68 -13.66
CA GLY A 636 -6.95 3.34 -14.15
C GLY A 636 -7.08 3.25 -15.66
N TRP A 637 -7.06 2.03 -16.18
CA TRP A 637 -7.14 1.75 -17.61
C TRP A 637 -8.40 0.94 -17.93
N ILE A 638 -9.13 1.33 -18.96
CA ILE A 638 -10.24 0.55 -19.53
C ILE A 638 -10.00 0.44 -21.03
N GLY A 639 -9.87 -0.79 -21.55
CA GLY A 639 -9.62 -1.02 -22.98
C GLY A 639 -8.33 -0.35 -23.49
N GLY A 640 -7.29 -0.25 -22.65
CA GLY A 640 -6.04 0.45 -22.98
C GLY A 640 -6.11 1.98 -22.90
N ARG A 641 -7.26 2.55 -22.54
CA ARG A 641 -7.46 4.00 -22.39
C ARG A 641 -7.34 4.40 -20.93
N ALA A 642 -6.54 5.41 -20.63
CA ALA A 642 -6.49 6.02 -19.30
C ALA A 642 -7.84 6.69 -18.99
N VAL A 643 -8.41 6.42 -17.81
CA VAL A 643 -9.72 6.92 -17.39
C VAL A 643 -9.71 7.38 -15.93
N THR A 644 -10.59 8.31 -15.59
CA THR A 644 -11.00 8.56 -14.21
C THR A 644 -12.30 7.83 -13.93
N VAL A 645 -12.31 6.96 -12.92
CA VAL A 645 -13.49 6.22 -12.49
C VAL A 645 -14.03 6.84 -11.22
N ILE A 646 -15.33 7.08 -11.15
CA ILE A 646 -16.04 7.61 -9.97
C ILE A 646 -17.26 6.74 -9.71
N ALA A 647 -17.33 6.13 -8.54
CA ALA A 647 -18.28 5.08 -8.24
C ALA A 647 -18.97 5.31 -6.90
N GLN A 648 -20.29 5.10 -6.85
CA GLN A 648 -21.02 4.96 -5.60
C GLN A 648 -20.90 3.51 -5.10
N GLU A 649 -20.38 3.34 -3.90
CA GLU A 649 -20.07 2.02 -3.35
C GLU A 649 -20.90 1.74 -2.10
N LYS A 650 -21.75 0.72 -2.19
CA LYS A 650 -22.61 0.30 -1.08
C LYS A 650 -21.89 -0.53 -0.03
N GLY A 651 -20.84 -1.26 -0.37
CA GLY A 651 -20.22 -2.27 0.49
C GLY A 651 -20.82 -3.67 0.32
N ARG A 652 -19.96 -4.69 0.37
CA ARG A 652 -20.31 -6.09 0.10
C ARG A 652 -20.95 -6.78 1.29
N ASP A 653 -20.61 -6.37 2.50
CA ASP A 653 -21.16 -6.88 3.75
C ASP A 653 -21.68 -5.75 4.65
N LEU A 654 -22.26 -6.08 5.81
CA LEU A 654 -22.83 -5.11 6.73
C LEU A 654 -21.78 -4.13 7.29
N SER A 655 -20.56 -4.61 7.54
CA SER A 655 -19.49 -3.77 8.09
C SER A 655 -19.03 -2.75 7.04
N GLU A 656 -18.80 -3.19 5.81
CA GLU A 656 -18.48 -2.30 4.68
C GLU A 656 -19.64 -1.33 4.41
N ARG A 657 -20.90 -1.80 4.45
CA ARG A 657 -22.09 -0.96 4.25
C ARG A 657 -22.19 0.17 5.26
N ILE A 658 -21.96 -0.10 6.53
CA ILE A 658 -21.96 0.94 7.56
C ILE A 658 -20.82 1.92 7.30
N ALA A 659 -19.61 1.43 6.99
CA ALA A 659 -18.44 2.28 6.74
C ALA A 659 -18.62 3.18 5.51
N ARG A 660 -19.35 2.71 4.50
CA ARG A 660 -19.62 3.43 3.24
C ARG A 660 -21.01 4.06 3.18
N ASN A 661 -21.65 4.22 4.34
CA ASN A 661 -22.96 4.84 4.47
C ASN A 661 -24.02 4.27 3.50
N PHE A 662 -23.98 2.95 3.26
CA PHE A 662 -24.86 2.23 2.35
C PHE A 662 -24.88 2.79 0.92
N GLY A 663 -23.76 3.40 0.49
CA GLY A 663 -23.63 4.05 -0.81
C GLY A 663 -24.35 5.40 -0.90
N CYS A 664 -24.75 6.00 0.23
CA CYS A 664 -25.35 7.33 0.30
C CYS A 664 -24.27 8.38 0.57
N PRO A 665 -23.82 9.14 -0.43
CA PRO A 665 -22.71 10.06 -0.24
C PRO A 665 -23.09 11.26 0.62
N GLN A 666 -22.14 11.69 1.44
CA GLN A 666 -22.12 12.96 2.17
C GLN A 666 -21.57 14.07 1.25
N PRO A 667 -21.54 15.35 1.68
CA PRO A 667 -21.07 16.45 0.82
C PRO A 667 -19.63 16.24 0.32
N GLU A 668 -18.79 15.64 1.16
CA GLU A 668 -17.38 15.31 0.88
C GLU A 668 -17.25 14.37 -0.35
N GLY A 669 -18.14 13.38 -0.50
CA GLY A 669 -18.14 12.47 -1.64
C GLY A 669 -18.38 13.18 -2.97
N TYR A 670 -19.30 14.15 -3.00
CA TYR A 670 -19.55 14.95 -4.19
C TYR A 670 -18.42 15.94 -4.49
N ARG A 671 -17.81 16.54 -3.47
CA ARG A 671 -16.62 17.39 -3.66
C ARG A 671 -15.42 16.60 -4.18
N LYS A 672 -15.18 15.40 -3.63
CA LYS A 672 -14.16 14.45 -4.13
C LYS A 672 -14.41 14.11 -5.59
N SER A 673 -15.66 13.82 -5.94
CA SER A 673 -16.07 13.55 -7.33
C SER A 673 -15.75 14.75 -8.24
N LEU A 674 -16.21 15.95 -7.89
CA LEU A 674 -15.98 17.17 -8.66
C LEU A 674 -14.49 17.49 -8.83
N ARG A 675 -13.70 17.33 -7.77
CA ARG A 675 -12.24 17.52 -7.78
C ARG A 675 -11.59 16.61 -8.81
N LEU A 676 -11.93 15.32 -8.81
CA LEU A 676 -11.37 14.35 -9.75
C LEU A 676 -11.88 14.51 -11.18
N MET A 677 -13.12 14.98 -11.37
CA MET A 677 -13.63 15.37 -12.69
C MET A 677 -12.85 16.55 -13.27
N ARG A 678 -12.57 17.59 -12.46
CA ARG A 678 -11.73 18.72 -12.88
C ARG A 678 -10.30 18.30 -13.19
N GLN A 679 -9.75 17.39 -12.41
CA GLN A 679 -8.45 16.80 -12.69
C GLN A 679 -8.47 16.03 -14.02
N ALA A 680 -9.50 15.22 -14.26
CA ALA A 680 -9.67 14.51 -15.53
C ALA A 680 -9.76 15.48 -16.72
N GLU A 681 -10.51 16.58 -16.58
CA GLU A 681 -10.59 17.63 -17.60
C GLU A 681 -9.25 18.33 -17.85
N LYS A 682 -8.48 18.66 -16.79
CA LYS A 682 -7.13 19.24 -16.92
C LYS A 682 -6.25 18.39 -17.84
N PHE A 683 -6.34 17.06 -17.71
CA PHE A 683 -5.51 16.13 -18.46
C PHE A 683 -6.15 15.56 -19.72
N GLY A 684 -7.40 15.93 -20.05
CA GLY A 684 -8.09 15.39 -21.22
C GLY A 684 -8.50 13.92 -21.08
N ARG A 685 -8.66 13.44 -19.83
CA ARG A 685 -8.98 12.06 -19.51
C ARG A 685 -10.50 11.83 -19.43
N PRO A 686 -11.06 10.79 -20.08
CA PRO A 686 -12.48 10.48 -19.93
C PRO A 686 -12.89 10.12 -18.50
N VAL A 687 -14.15 10.35 -18.18
CA VAL A 687 -14.76 10.02 -16.88
C VAL A 687 -15.78 8.90 -17.04
N VAL A 688 -15.65 7.86 -16.22
CA VAL A 688 -16.62 6.76 -16.12
C VAL A 688 -17.26 6.77 -14.74
N CYS A 689 -18.58 6.93 -14.71
CA CYS A 689 -19.36 6.94 -13.48
C CYS A 689 -20.11 5.62 -13.28
N LEU A 690 -19.94 4.99 -12.12
CA LEU A 690 -20.70 3.80 -11.72
C LEU A 690 -21.67 4.17 -10.60
N VAL A 691 -22.96 4.12 -10.89
CA VAL A 691 -24.02 4.65 -10.01
C VAL A 691 -24.75 3.51 -9.32
N ASP A 692 -24.69 3.48 -7.99
CA ASP A 692 -25.42 2.55 -7.14
C ASP A 692 -25.71 3.16 -5.76
N THR A 693 -26.70 4.05 -5.69
CA THR A 693 -27.10 4.77 -4.49
C THR A 693 -28.60 4.83 -4.30
N GLN A 694 -29.04 4.84 -3.05
CA GLN A 694 -30.44 5.15 -2.69
C GLN A 694 -30.71 6.65 -2.67
N GLY A 695 -29.66 7.47 -2.75
CA GLY A 695 -29.72 8.92 -2.70
C GLY A 695 -28.56 9.50 -1.90
N ALA A 696 -28.50 10.82 -1.84
CA ALA A 696 -27.57 11.49 -0.93
C ALA A 696 -27.95 11.20 0.53
N PHE A 697 -26.97 11.31 1.43
CA PHE A 697 -27.24 11.19 2.85
C PHE A 697 -28.08 12.38 3.33
N CYS A 698 -29.23 12.09 3.96
CA CYS A 698 -30.18 13.09 4.45
C CYS A 698 -30.10 13.26 5.98
N GLY A 699 -28.90 13.55 6.51
CA GLY A 699 -28.66 13.78 7.93
C GLY A 699 -28.37 15.25 8.26
N MET A 700 -28.52 15.63 9.54
CA MET A 700 -28.25 17.00 10.00
C MET A 700 -26.81 17.44 9.68
N GLU A 701 -25.83 16.55 9.87
CA GLU A 701 -24.43 16.88 9.64
C GLU A 701 -24.12 17.10 8.15
N ALA A 702 -24.86 16.46 7.24
CA ALA A 702 -24.72 16.70 5.81
C ALA A 702 -25.27 18.08 5.41
N GLU A 703 -26.39 18.50 6.00
CA GLU A 703 -26.93 19.85 5.80
C GLU A 703 -25.96 20.93 6.32
N GLU A 704 -25.42 20.76 7.53
CA GLU A 704 -24.46 21.70 8.12
C GLU A 704 -23.19 21.87 7.28
N ARG A 705 -22.80 20.81 6.56
CA ARG A 705 -21.65 20.81 5.66
C ARG A 705 -22.02 21.08 4.21
N GLY A 706 -23.26 21.45 3.89
CA GLY A 706 -23.66 21.95 2.57
C GLY A 706 -23.94 20.88 1.52
N GLN A 707 -24.74 19.85 1.85
CA GLN A 707 -25.16 18.77 0.94
C GLN A 707 -25.78 19.28 -0.37
N GLY A 708 -26.71 20.22 -0.28
CA GLY A 708 -27.36 20.81 -1.45
C GLY A 708 -26.37 21.54 -2.36
N ASN A 709 -25.44 22.30 -1.78
CA ASN A 709 -24.39 22.99 -2.52
C ASN A 709 -23.46 22.01 -3.23
N ALA A 710 -23.01 20.96 -2.52
CA ALA A 710 -22.11 19.97 -3.10
C ALA A 710 -22.73 19.24 -4.30
N ILE A 711 -24.02 18.89 -4.22
CA ILE A 711 -24.76 18.30 -5.36
C ILE A 711 -24.89 19.32 -6.50
N ALA A 712 -25.30 20.55 -6.20
CA ALA A 712 -25.49 21.59 -7.21
C ALA A 712 -24.19 21.91 -7.98
N ASP A 713 -23.08 22.04 -7.26
CA ASP A 713 -21.76 22.28 -7.84
C ASP A 713 -21.31 21.11 -8.72
N ASN A 714 -21.61 19.86 -8.32
CA ASN A 714 -21.28 18.68 -9.11
C ASN A 714 -22.10 18.62 -10.41
N LEU A 715 -23.39 18.97 -10.37
CA LEU A 715 -24.24 19.04 -11.56
C LEU A 715 -23.75 20.11 -12.54
N VAL A 716 -23.40 21.30 -12.05
CA VAL A 716 -22.84 22.36 -12.90
C VAL A 716 -21.49 21.95 -13.48
N GLY A 717 -20.64 21.31 -12.66
CA GLY A 717 -19.34 20.79 -13.10
C GLY A 717 -19.47 19.76 -14.22
N LEU A 718 -20.34 18.76 -14.03
CA LEU A 718 -20.62 17.75 -15.05
C LEU A 718 -21.24 18.33 -16.31
N ALA A 719 -22.15 19.30 -16.20
CA ALA A 719 -22.76 19.94 -17.37
C ALA A 719 -21.70 20.62 -18.25
N GLY A 720 -20.73 21.29 -17.64
CA GLY A 720 -19.66 22.02 -18.33
C GLY A 720 -18.44 21.19 -18.73
N LEU A 721 -18.34 19.93 -18.31
CA LEU A 721 -17.12 19.13 -18.46
C LEU A 721 -16.75 18.88 -19.93
N ARG A 722 -15.50 19.15 -20.30
CA ARG A 722 -15.05 19.14 -21.70
C ARG A 722 -14.48 17.81 -22.19
N VAL A 723 -14.43 16.81 -21.32
CA VAL A 723 -14.03 15.42 -21.63
C VAL A 723 -15.24 14.51 -21.71
N PRO A 724 -15.15 13.35 -22.40
CA PRO A 724 -16.23 12.37 -22.43
C PRO A 724 -16.63 11.90 -21.04
N VAL A 725 -17.94 11.82 -20.79
CA VAL A 725 -18.53 11.28 -19.56
C VAL A 725 -19.50 10.18 -19.90
N VAL A 726 -19.26 8.98 -19.36
CA VAL A 726 -20.14 7.82 -19.50
C VAL A 726 -20.60 7.38 -18.12
N SER A 727 -21.91 7.29 -17.89
CA SER A 727 -22.48 6.84 -16.62
C SER A 727 -23.27 5.55 -16.78
N VAL A 728 -23.08 4.62 -15.85
CA VAL A 728 -23.81 3.34 -15.83
C VAL A 728 -24.45 3.15 -14.45
N LEU A 729 -25.78 3.01 -14.41
CA LEU A 729 -26.50 2.65 -13.19
C LEU A 729 -26.46 1.12 -13.03
N LEU A 730 -25.77 0.67 -11.98
CA LEU A 730 -25.54 -0.74 -11.69
C LEU A 730 -26.65 -1.34 -10.83
N GLY A 731 -27.28 -0.54 -9.97
CA GLY A 731 -28.29 -1.01 -9.03
C GLY A 731 -29.35 0.04 -8.80
N GLU A 732 -29.26 0.76 -7.69
CA GLU A 732 -30.19 1.86 -7.39
C GLU A 732 -29.64 3.21 -7.91
N GLY A 733 -30.51 4.00 -8.51
CA GLY A 733 -30.30 5.42 -8.81
C GLY A 733 -31.32 6.24 -8.03
N GLY A 734 -30.93 6.74 -6.86
CA GLY A 734 -31.79 7.57 -6.03
C GLY A 734 -31.62 9.07 -6.24
N SER A 735 -32.66 9.71 -6.76
CA SER A 735 -32.87 11.17 -6.71
C SER A 735 -31.67 12.01 -7.20
N GLY A 736 -31.50 13.21 -6.62
CA GLY A 736 -30.37 14.11 -6.87
C GLY A 736 -29.00 13.49 -6.55
N GLY A 737 -28.93 12.52 -5.64
CA GLY A 737 -27.67 11.86 -5.28
C GLY A 737 -27.11 10.98 -6.41
N ALA A 738 -27.98 10.26 -7.13
CA ALA A 738 -27.60 9.55 -8.34
C ALA A 738 -27.40 10.51 -9.52
N LEU A 739 -28.28 11.50 -9.68
CA LEU A 739 -28.18 12.48 -10.77
C LEU A 739 -26.86 13.24 -10.76
N ALA A 740 -26.31 13.50 -9.58
CA ALA A 740 -25.00 14.11 -9.42
C ALA A 740 -23.86 13.32 -10.08
N LEU A 741 -24.03 12.04 -10.43
CA LEU A 741 -23.07 11.26 -11.23
C LEU A 741 -23.65 10.75 -12.57
N ALA A 742 -24.94 10.99 -12.83
CA ALA A 742 -25.63 10.54 -14.04
C ALA A 742 -25.85 11.66 -15.08
N LEU A 743 -25.44 12.90 -14.79
CA LEU A 743 -25.40 13.98 -15.78
C LEU A 743 -24.19 13.77 -16.72
N ALA A 744 -24.40 13.03 -17.80
CA ALA A 744 -23.32 12.55 -18.68
C ALA A 744 -23.69 12.63 -20.17
N ASP A 745 -22.71 12.42 -21.06
CA ASP A 745 -22.92 12.36 -22.51
C ASP A 745 -23.75 11.13 -22.91
N ARG A 746 -23.52 10.03 -22.19
CA ARG A 746 -24.18 8.74 -22.37
C ARG A 746 -24.49 8.15 -20.99
N VAL A 747 -25.73 7.71 -20.81
CA VAL A 747 -26.23 7.10 -19.58
C VAL A 747 -26.84 5.75 -19.91
N ALA A 748 -26.35 4.69 -19.29
CA ALA A 748 -26.94 3.35 -19.41
C ALA A 748 -27.40 2.83 -18.05
N MET A 749 -28.29 1.84 -18.08
CA MET A 749 -28.73 1.10 -16.90
C MET A 749 -28.54 -0.38 -17.12
N GLN A 750 -28.10 -1.12 -16.10
CA GLN A 750 -28.23 -2.57 -16.13
C GLN A 750 -29.71 -2.97 -16.09
N GLU A 751 -30.03 -4.12 -16.66
CA GLU A 751 -31.40 -4.60 -16.91
C GLU A 751 -32.35 -4.52 -15.72
N HIS A 752 -31.85 -4.81 -14.52
CA HIS A 752 -32.62 -4.78 -13.27
C HIS A 752 -32.27 -3.61 -12.36
N ALA A 753 -31.52 -2.62 -12.86
CA ALA A 753 -31.30 -1.37 -12.14
C ALA A 753 -32.59 -0.52 -12.11
N VAL A 754 -32.67 0.36 -11.12
CA VAL A 754 -33.81 1.27 -10.93
C VAL A 754 -33.35 2.72 -10.89
N TYR A 755 -34.13 3.64 -11.46
CA TYR A 755 -33.87 5.07 -11.38
C TYR A 755 -35.12 5.80 -10.89
N SER A 756 -35.00 6.69 -9.90
CA SER A 756 -36.17 7.24 -9.21
C SER A 756 -35.95 8.62 -8.64
N VAL A 757 -37.04 9.40 -8.52
CA VAL A 757 -37.05 10.70 -7.83
C VAL A 757 -37.04 10.51 -6.30
N LEU A 758 -37.66 9.44 -5.83
CA LEU A 758 -37.78 9.05 -4.42
C LEU A 758 -37.99 7.53 -4.34
N SER A 759 -37.69 6.93 -3.18
CA SER A 759 -38.05 5.52 -2.93
C SER A 759 -39.56 5.29 -3.11
N PRO A 760 -39.97 4.10 -3.60
CA PRO A 760 -41.39 3.78 -3.78
C PRO A 760 -42.16 3.78 -2.47
N GLU A 761 -41.51 3.41 -1.36
CA GLU A 761 -42.07 3.52 -0.02
C GLU A 761 -42.31 4.98 0.37
N GLY A 762 -41.34 5.87 0.09
CA GLY A 762 -41.44 7.30 0.37
C GLY A 762 -42.55 7.95 -0.46
N PHE A 763 -42.63 7.64 -1.75
CA PHE A 763 -43.68 8.12 -2.63
C PHE A 763 -45.08 7.72 -2.12
N ALA A 764 -45.27 6.43 -1.83
CA ALA A 764 -46.55 5.90 -1.38
C ALA A 764 -46.97 6.48 -0.02
N SER A 765 -46.01 6.66 0.88
CA SER A 765 -46.23 7.29 2.19
C SER A 765 -46.62 8.78 2.05
N ILE A 766 -45.93 9.55 1.21
CA ILE A 766 -46.16 11.01 1.09
C ILE A 766 -47.44 11.31 0.32
N LEU A 767 -47.62 10.70 -0.86
CA LEU A 767 -48.72 11.06 -1.76
C LEU A 767 -50.00 10.28 -1.49
N TRP A 768 -49.89 9.01 -1.10
CA TRP A 768 -51.04 8.14 -0.87
C TRP A 768 -51.33 7.88 0.61
N LYS A 769 -50.46 8.36 1.52
CA LYS A 769 -50.56 8.13 2.97
C LYS A 769 -50.62 6.64 3.32
N ASP A 770 -50.05 5.79 2.46
CA ASP A 770 -50.07 4.34 2.60
C ASP A 770 -48.79 3.74 2.03
N ARG A 771 -47.86 3.38 2.92
CA ARG A 771 -46.55 2.80 2.57
C ARG A 771 -46.67 1.40 1.96
N THR A 772 -47.76 0.67 2.22
CA THR A 772 -47.94 -0.70 1.73
C THR A 772 -48.15 -0.77 0.22
N ARG A 773 -48.52 0.37 -0.38
CA ARG A 773 -48.69 0.55 -1.83
C ARG A 773 -47.39 0.83 -2.60
N ALA A 774 -46.23 0.56 -2.00
CA ALA A 774 -44.93 0.71 -2.66
C ALA A 774 -44.81 -0.03 -4.02
N PRO A 775 -45.36 -1.26 -4.21
CA PRO A 775 -45.34 -1.90 -5.53
C PRO A 775 -46.07 -1.07 -6.59
N GLU A 776 -47.26 -0.55 -6.26
CA GLU A 776 -48.03 0.29 -7.16
C GLU A 776 -47.30 1.62 -7.43
N ALA A 777 -46.66 2.20 -6.42
CA ALA A 777 -45.87 3.43 -6.56
C ALA A 777 -44.67 3.24 -7.51
N ALA A 778 -43.97 2.11 -7.43
CA ALA A 778 -42.85 1.80 -8.31
C ALA A 778 -43.29 1.76 -9.78
N ALA A 779 -44.43 1.15 -10.07
CA ALA A 779 -45.00 1.11 -11.42
C ALA A 779 -45.43 2.50 -11.91
N VAL A 780 -46.07 3.30 -11.06
CA VAL A 780 -46.51 4.67 -11.41
C VAL A 780 -45.31 5.58 -11.70
N MET A 781 -44.22 5.42 -10.97
CA MET A 781 -42.98 6.18 -11.18
C MET A 781 -42.13 5.70 -12.36
N LYS A 782 -42.47 4.55 -12.98
CA LYS A 782 -41.76 3.99 -14.13
C LYS A 782 -40.25 3.81 -13.88
N MET A 783 -39.91 3.16 -12.76
CA MET A 783 -38.55 3.11 -12.24
C MET A 783 -37.60 2.15 -12.97
N SER A 784 -38.09 1.25 -13.84
CA SER A 784 -37.25 0.21 -14.44
C SER A 784 -36.36 0.72 -15.57
N ALA A 785 -35.25 0.03 -15.84
CA ALA A 785 -34.31 0.37 -16.91
C ALA A 785 -34.98 0.49 -18.29
N VAL A 786 -35.91 -0.40 -18.61
CA VAL A 786 -36.62 -0.35 -19.91
C VAL A 786 -37.53 0.84 -20.00
N GLU A 787 -38.30 1.15 -18.95
CA GLU A 787 -39.17 2.32 -18.97
C GLU A 787 -38.37 3.63 -19.04
N ALA A 788 -37.24 3.71 -18.31
CA ALA A 788 -36.33 4.85 -18.38
C ALA A 788 -35.74 5.04 -19.79
N CYS A 789 -35.46 3.94 -20.50
CA CYS A 789 -34.99 3.95 -21.88
C CYS A 789 -36.10 4.38 -22.86
N GLU A 790 -37.32 3.85 -22.71
CA GLU A 790 -38.50 4.25 -23.49
C GLU A 790 -38.86 5.74 -23.32
N MET A 791 -38.61 6.29 -22.12
CA MET A 791 -38.76 7.73 -21.82
C MET A 791 -37.59 8.57 -22.34
N GLY A 792 -36.54 7.95 -22.88
CA GLY A 792 -35.33 8.62 -23.36
C GLY A 792 -34.49 9.25 -22.25
N ILE A 793 -34.66 8.84 -20.99
CA ILE A 793 -33.84 9.31 -19.85
C ILE A 793 -32.44 8.67 -19.92
N VAL A 794 -32.38 7.42 -20.33
CA VAL A 794 -31.14 6.64 -20.56
C VAL A 794 -31.06 6.17 -22.01
N ASP A 795 -29.84 5.94 -22.49
CA ASP A 795 -29.54 5.61 -23.89
C ASP A 795 -29.57 4.10 -24.17
N ALA A 796 -29.29 3.29 -23.15
CA ALA A 796 -29.16 1.85 -23.30
C ALA A 796 -29.56 1.09 -22.03
N VAL A 797 -30.08 -0.12 -22.24
CA VAL A 797 -30.28 -1.14 -21.20
C VAL A 797 -29.27 -2.25 -21.43
N LEU A 798 -28.43 -2.51 -20.45
CA LEU A 798 -27.35 -3.48 -20.52
C LEU A 798 -27.81 -4.81 -19.93
N SER A 799 -27.71 -5.88 -20.71
CA SER A 799 -28.12 -7.22 -20.26
C SER A 799 -27.22 -7.72 -19.13
N GLU A 800 -27.85 -8.31 -18.10
CA GLU A 800 -27.17 -9.04 -17.04
C GLU A 800 -26.92 -10.52 -17.40
N GLY A 801 -27.35 -10.94 -18.60
CA GLY A 801 -27.32 -12.32 -19.09
C GLY A 801 -28.64 -13.06 -18.86
N ALA A 802 -28.58 -14.40 -18.80
CA ALA A 802 -29.77 -15.23 -18.62
C ALA A 802 -30.35 -15.16 -17.19
N ARG A 803 -29.59 -14.64 -16.23
CA ARG A 803 -29.95 -14.51 -14.81
C ARG A 803 -29.47 -13.14 -14.30
N PRO A 804 -30.06 -12.60 -13.22
CA PRO A 804 -29.66 -11.31 -12.68
C PRO A 804 -28.20 -11.27 -12.23
N ALA A 805 -27.63 -10.07 -12.10
CA ALA A 805 -26.21 -9.82 -11.86
C ALA A 805 -25.65 -10.52 -10.59
N HIS A 806 -26.46 -10.73 -9.56
CA HIS A 806 -26.05 -11.45 -8.34
C HIS A 806 -25.84 -12.97 -8.56
N GLU A 807 -26.38 -13.52 -9.65
CA GLU A 807 -26.16 -14.90 -10.08
C GLU A 807 -25.21 -15.01 -11.28
N ASN A 808 -24.88 -13.88 -11.91
CA ASN A 808 -24.08 -13.82 -13.13
C ASN A 808 -23.16 -12.57 -13.19
N PRO A 809 -22.31 -12.35 -12.18
CA PRO A 809 -21.54 -11.11 -12.03
C PRO A 809 -20.55 -10.88 -13.17
N GLU A 810 -19.92 -11.93 -13.69
CA GLU A 810 -18.91 -11.84 -14.75
C GLU A 810 -19.54 -11.34 -16.06
N GLN A 811 -20.69 -11.91 -16.46
CA GLN A 811 -21.37 -11.47 -17.68
C GLN A 811 -21.93 -10.05 -17.53
N ALA A 812 -22.47 -9.72 -16.36
CA ALA A 812 -22.96 -8.38 -16.06
C ALA A 812 -21.82 -7.34 -16.17
N ALA A 813 -20.63 -7.65 -15.64
CA ALA A 813 -19.44 -6.81 -15.76
C ALA A 813 -18.93 -6.71 -17.21
N ALA A 814 -18.92 -7.83 -17.95
CA ALA A 814 -18.52 -7.84 -19.36
C ALA A 814 -19.44 -6.97 -20.24
N SER A 815 -20.75 -7.00 -20.02
CA SER A 815 -21.71 -6.13 -20.70
C SER A 815 -21.45 -4.65 -20.43
N VAL A 816 -21.16 -4.30 -19.16
CA VAL A 816 -20.81 -2.92 -18.77
C VAL A 816 -19.50 -2.49 -19.42
N ARG A 817 -18.46 -3.33 -19.35
CA ARG A 817 -17.16 -3.07 -19.98
C ARG A 817 -17.31 -2.81 -21.48
N ALA A 818 -17.99 -3.70 -22.20
CA ALA A 818 -18.15 -3.59 -23.65
C ALA A 818 -18.90 -2.30 -24.05
N TYR A 819 -19.93 -1.92 -23.29
CA TYR A 819 -20.63 -0.66 -23.50
C TYR A 819 -19.73 0.55 -23.24
N VAL A 820 -19.00 0.56 -22.12
CA VAL A 820 -18.10 1.67 -21.77
C VAL A 820 -17.00 1.82 -22.82
N GLU A 821 -16.33 0.74 -23.23
CA GLU A 821 -15.28 0.77 -24.26
C GLU A 821 -15.82 1.35 -25.58
N ALA A 822 -16.90 0.77 -26.12
CA ALA A 822 -17.49 1.24 -27.38
C ALA A 822 -17.97 2.69 -27.32
N THR A 823 -18.53 3.11 -26.18
CA THR A 823 -19.03 4.47 -25.99
C THR A 823 -17.90 5.47 -25.86
N LEU A 824 -16.82 5.13 -25.14
CA LEU A 824 -15.65 5.97 -25.05
C LEU A 824 -14.98 6.14 -26.41
N ASP A 825 -14.93 5.09 -27.23
CA ASP A 825 -14.42 5.17 -28.60
C ASP A 825 -15.28 6.11 -29.47
N GLU A 826 -16.61 6.02 -29.37
CA GLU A 826 -17.52 6.94 -30.08
C GLU A 826 -17.32 8.41 -29.67
N LEU A 827 -17.15 8.67 -28.37
CA LEU A 827 -17.08 10.03 -27.83
C LEU A 827 -15.68 10.66 -27.94
N ALA A 828 -14.62 9.85 -28.03
CA ALA A 828 -13.24 10.33 -28.09
C ALA A 828 -12.97 11.18 -29.34
N ASP A 829 -13.61 10.87 -30.46
CA ASP A 829 -13.44 11.60 -31.72
C ASP A 829 -14.23 12.93 -31.75
N MET A 830 -15.03 13.20 -30.71
CA MET A 830 -15.91 14.36 -30.68
C MET A 830 -15.20 15.59 -30.09
N PRO A 831 -15.26 16.76 -30.78
CA PRO A 831 -14.71 17.99 -30.23
C PRO A 831 -15.36 18.36 -28.89
N ALA A 832 -14.57 18.86 -27.95
CA ALA A 832 -15.02 19.23 -26.60
C ALA A 832 -16.27 20.15 -26.59
N GLY A 833 -16.35 21.11 -27.50
CA GLY A 833 -17.52 22.00 -27.59
C GLY A 833 -18.80 21.28 -28.05
N GLU A 834 -18.66 20.23 -28.86
CA GLU A 834 -19.77 19.41 -29.31
C GLU A 834 -20.25 18.45 -28.22
N LEU A 835 -19.33 17.87 -27.42
CA LEU A 835 -19.68 17.08 -26.23
C LEU A 835 -20.60 17.89 -25.29
N VAL A 836 -20.13 19.07 -24.88
CA VAL A 836 -20.91 19.97 -23.99
C VAL A 836 -22.25 20.35 -24.61
N ARG A 837 -22.27 20.71 -25.91
CA ARG A 837 -23.52 21.07 -26.60
C ARG A 837 -24.52 19.91 -26.62
N LYS A 838 -24.09 18.71 -27.00
CA LYS A 838 -24.96 17.52 -27.05
C LYS A 838 -25.47 17.14 -25.67
N ARG A 839 -24.61 17.25 -24.63
CA ARG A 839 -25.02 17.04 -23.24
C ARG A 839 -26.09 18.04 -22.81
N HIS A 840 -25.95 19.32 -23.13
CA HIS A 840 -26.98 20.32 -22.85
C HIS A 840 -28.29 20.04 -23.59
N GLU A 841 -28.21 19.71 -24.89
CA GLU A 841 -29.39 19.36 -25.71
C GLU A 841 -30.13 18.13 -25.18
N ARG A 842 -29.38 17.12 -24.70
CA ARG A 842 -29.94 15.94 -24.05
C ARG A 842 -30.86 16.32 -22.89
N PHE A 843 -30.43 17.22 -22.02
CA PHE A 843 -31.18 17.57 -20.82
C PHE A 843 -32.24 18.66 -21.08
N ALA A 844 -32.06 19.51 -22.10
CA ALA A 844 -33.04 20.54 -22.48
C ALA A 844 -34.38 20.02 -23.03
N LYS A 845 -34.49 18.71 -23.31
CA LYS A 845 -35.72 18.08 -23.80
C LYS A 845 -36.76 17.79 -22.69
N PHE A 846 -36.35 17.90 -21.44
CA PHE A 846 -37.19 17.75 -20.25
C PHE A 846 -37.48 19.12 -19.65
#